data_AF-A0A8B9H8M8-F1
#
_entry.id   AF-A0A8B9H8M8-F1
#
_cell.length_a   1.000
_cell.length_b   1.000
_cell.length_c   1.000
_cell.angle_alpha   90.00
_cell.angle_beta   90.00
_cell.angle_gamma   90.00
#
_symmetry.space_group_name_H-M   'P 1'
#
loop_
_entity.id
_entity.type
_entity.pdbx_description
1 polymer ?
#
loop_
_entity_poly.entity_id
_entity_poly.type
_entity_poly.pdbx_seq_one_letter_code
_entity_poly.pdbx_strand_id
1 'polypeptide(L)'
;MGTRDLQQDSSQPVDELLHRVSKRHKTSLKNKYENLFEGIKAPENRTLLNRIYTQLYIIEGESEEVNKEHEVLQMEQTQRKSLQDSPINCLDIFKPLQAPKEGSEEENFRGLRTVLTKGIAGIGKTVSVQKFILDWAEVKANQDVDFMFVLQFRELNLIKDDQYSLHELLCVFHPELKDLDPKIYDVCKAVFIFDGLDESRTSLEFEECEKVSDVSMTSSVSVLMTNLIKGDLLPSAHIWITSRPAAANQIPPQFINRVTEIQGFTDPQKEEYFRKRISDQDQAQKIISHIKTARSLHIMCHIPVFCWISSTVLQRIMDQDSDTEIPKTLTEMYSHFLLTQINMKKEKYEEKDERDPQKLLESNRTMLLKLAELAFNQLMKGNVMFYEDDLLDSGIDITEASVHSGIFTEIFREECVIYQRKVYCFVHLSFQEFLAALYVLHCYQNQNTKVLQMFKAWCLQWSENVKLEELLCGAVHNAVHSKNGHLDLFLRFLLGISLEANQRILQGLLTPTHTNLEKTIEYINKVIKNYHGLSTDRSINLLLCLFEMNNQSLSREIQEYLKTKKVSQVKLSPGQCTALANMILISEEVLDELDLKQYNTFKKGYSRLVPAVSVCRKALLADSNLTEESCKIISSALQSVNSPLKYLDLSNNDLQDSGVELLSAGLRSSHCKLQTLRLDLCNLNEKTCEILASVLQSVNASLEDLDLSNNDLQDLGVELLSAGLKSSHCKLQILRYNLCKLDTGDYIMYLYYVPFCRLSGCMVTEEGCSSLASALKITPSHLRELDLTYNYPGETGVKLLSDLVLDPHCKLETLRMEHGGKSRMKTGLKKYACYLTLDPNTAHTRLFLYKGNRKVKSVDKDLPYPDHPDRFKFCEQVLSVESLTGRCYWEVEWGGNRADIGVSYRGISRTGGSECWFGNNKLSWSLLCWGDRDFSHYVRHNTSYHCVGSPPLWSRRVGVYLDHPDGALSFYSVSPDTDTLTRFHTFRTTFTEPLYAGLRVYHHLSVCEIE
;
A
#
# COMPACT_ATOMS: atom_id res chain seq x y z
N MET A 1 -70.44 52.60 22.34
CA MET A 1 -70.45 51.52 23.36
C MET A 1 -69.89 50.28 22.69
N GLY A 2 -68.84 49.67 23.23
CA GLY A 2 -68.20 48.48 22.66
C GLY A 2 -66.69 48.45 22.92
N THR A 3 -66.35 48.06 24.14
CA THR A 3 -65.08 47.64 24.75
C THR A 3 -63.85 47.38 23.86
N ARG A 4 -62.75 48.07 24.21
CA ARG A 4 -61.36 47.60 24.03
C ARG A 4 -61.12 46.43 24.99
N ASP A 5 -60.63 45.31 24.47
CA ASP A 5 -59.88 44.34 25.27
C ASP A 5 -58.43 44.32 24.77
N LEU A 6 -57.55 44.61 25.72
CA LEU A 6 -56.11 44.46 25.66
C LEU A 6 -55.78 42.98 25.84
N GLN A 7 -55.15 42.34 24.85
CA GLN A 7 -54.23 41.24 25.12
C GLN A 7 -52.83 41.70 24.72
N GLN A 8 -52.02 41.91 25.76
CA GLN A 8 -50.61 42.26 25.71
C GLN A 8 -49.78 41.13 25.10
N ASP A 9 -48.80 41.54 24.30
CA ASP A 9 -47.55 40.83 24.01
C ASP A 9 -46.99 40.15 25.27
N SER A 10 -46.88 38.81 25.27
CA SER A 10 -46.18 38.06 26.32
C SER A 10 -45.05 37.16 25.77
N SER A 11 -44.76 37.18 24.47
CA SER A 11 -43.71 36.34 23.84
C SER A 11 -42.40 37.08 23.51
N GLN A 12 -42.41 38.42 23.40
CA GLN A 12 -41.22 39.22 23.10
C GLN A 12 -40.03 39.07 24.09
N PRO A 13 -40.20 38.88 25.42
CA PRO A 13 -39.07 38.82 26.35
C PRO A 13 -38.23 37.54 26.23
N VAL A 14 -38.83 36.43 25.81
CA VAL A 14 -38.18 35.11 25.75
C VAL A 14 -37.25 35.02 24.54
N ASP A 15 -37.67 35.54 23.39
CA ASP A 15 -36.86 35.57 22.16
C ASP A 15 -35.66 36.54 22.30
N GLU A 16 -35.84 37.69 22.96
CA GLU A 16 -34.73 38.63 23.24
C GLU A 16 -33.70 38.02 24.20
N LEU A 17 -34.15 37.34 25.25
CA LEU A 17 -33.27 36.64 26.19
C LEU A 17 -32.48 35.52 25.49
N LEU A 18 -33.16 34.71 24.68
CA LEU A 18 -32.57 33.61 23.93
C LEU A 18 -31.52 34.10 22.93
N HIS A 19 -31.82 35.16 22.17
CA HIS A 19 -30.86 35.77 21.26
C HIS A 19 -29.64 36.31 22.03
N ARG A 20 -29.84 36.97 23.17
CA ARG A 20 -28.76 37.51 24.00
C ARG A 20 -27.85 36.40 24.54
N VAL A 21 -28.42 35.32 25.06
CA VAL A 21 -27.67 34.17 25.59
C VAL A 21 -26.93 33.45 24.47
N SER A 22 -27.59 33.16 23.34
CA SER A 22 -26.97 32.52 22.17
C SER A 22 -25.78 33.34 21.64
N LYS A 23 -25.90 34.68 21.55
CA LYS A 23 -24.79 35.55 21.13
C LYS A 23 -23.62 35.52 22.12
N ARG A 24 -23.90 35.52 23.43
CA ARG A 24 -22.88 35.40 24.47
C ARG A 24 -22.17 34.05 24.39
N HIS A 25 -22.92 32.97 24.18
CA HIS A 25 -22.40 31.62 24.01
C HIS A 25 -21.51 31.48 22.77
N LYS A 26 -21.95 31.97 21.60
CA LYS A 26 -21.11 32.05 20.39
C LYS A 26 -19.82 32.83 20.63
N THR A 27 -19.90 33.96 21.32
CA THR A 27 -18.72 34.79 21.65
C THR A 27 -17.76 34.06 22.60
N SER A 28 -18.29 33.36 23.61
CA SER A 28 -17.53 32.54 24.57
C SER A 28 -16.76 31.45 23.83
N LEU A 29 -17.45 30.66 23.01
CA LEU A 29 -16.85 29.57 22.23
C LEU A 29 -15.86 30.08 21.18
N LYS A 30 -16.14 31.22 20.53
CA LYS A 30 -15.18 31.87 19.64
C LYS A 30 -13.88 32.18 20.38
N ASN A 31 -13.94 32.89 21.50
CA ASN A 31 -12.75 33.26 22.27
C ASN A 31 -11.98 32.03 22.78
N LYS A 32 -12.69 30.94 23.10
CA LYS A 32 -12.10 29.69 23.58
C LYS A 32 -11.33 28.93 22.50
N TYR A 33 -11.81 28.94 21.25
CA TYR A 33 -11.27 28.10 20.15
C TYR A 33 -10.62 28.86 18.98
N GLU A 34 -10.61 30.20 18.99
CA GLU A 34 -9.97 31.03 17.95
C GLU A 34 -8.44 30.86 17.90
N ASN A 35 -7.83 30.49 19.03
CA ASN A 35 -6.38 30.35 19.17
C ASN A 35 -5.99 28.90 19.51
N LEU A 36 -4.99 28.38 18.80
CA LEU A 36 -4.23 27.21 19.21
C LEU A 36 -3.02 27.66 20.03
N PHE A 37 -2.77 26.95 21.14
CA PHE A 37 -1.60 27.17 21.98
C PHE A 37 -0.62 26.03 21.78
N GLU A 38 0.60 26.38 21.39
CA GLU A 38 1.71 25.44 21.26
C GLU A 38 2.55 25.51 22.54
N GLY A 39 2.31 24.59 23.48
CA GLY A 39 2.93 24.61 24.82
C GLY A 39 2.14 25.48 25.81
N ILE A 40 2.83 26.39 26.53
CA ILE A 40 2.20 27.27 27.54
C ILE A 40 1.24 28.28 26.90
N LYS A 41 0.13 28.59 27.58
CA LYS A 41 -0.73 29.76 27.29
C LYS A 41 0.00 31.10 27.54
N ALA A 42 1.01 31.43 26.75
CA ALA A 42 1.65 32.74 26.70
C ALA A 42 1.22 33.50 25.43
N PRO A 43 1.13 34.85 25.44
CA PRO A 43 0.74 35.64 24.26
C PRO A 43 1.60 35.38 23.02
N GLU A 44 2.88 35.05 23.23
CA GLU A 44 3.88 34.79 22.19
C GLU A 44 3.71 33.41 21.51
N ASN A 45 3.00 32.47 22.14
CA ASN A 45 2.75 31.11 21.61
C ASN A 45 1.33 30.95 21.02
N ARG A 46 0.64 32.07 20.76
CA ARG A 46 -0.72 32.10 20.20
C ARG A 46 -0.67 32.05 18.69
N THR A 47 -1.24 30.99 18.11
CA THR A 47 -1.47 30.89 16.67
C THR A 47 -2.96 30.88 16.40
N LEU A 48 -3.42 31.79 15.52
CA LEU A 48 -4.82 31.78 15.08
C LEU A 48 -5.13 30.48 14.35
N LEU A 49 -6.14 29.73 14.80
CA LEU A 49 -6.50 28.44 14.21
C LEU A 49 -6.76 28.57 12.70
N ASN A 50 -7.50 29.61 12.31
CA ASN A 50 -7.81 29.90 10.91
C ASN A 50 -6.57 30.14 10.02
N ARG A 51 -5.42 30.56 10.60
CA ARG A 51 -4.19 30.81 9.84
C ARG A 51 -3.49 29.50 9.45
N ILE A 52 -3.51 28.50 10.33
CA ILE A 52 -2.76 27.24 10.16
C ILE A 52 -3.64 26.04 9.85
N TYR A 53 -4.96 26.16 9.96
CA TYR A 53 -5.87 25.06 9.69
C TYR A 53 -5.75 24.62 8.23
N THR A 54 -5.48 23.33 8.06
CA THR A 54 -5.52 22.61 6.78
C THR A 54 -6.64 21.59 6.88
N GLN A 55 -7.55 21.59 5.90
CA GLN A 55 -8.69 20.67 5.88
C GLN A 55 -8.20 19.23 5.92
N LEU A 56 -8.75 18.40 6.80
CA LEU A 56 -8.44 16.97 6.87
C LEU A 56 -9.21 16.18 5.81
N TYR A 57 -8.61 15.10 5.32
CA TYR A 57 -9.30 14.11 4.49
C TYR A 57 -10.15 13.19 5.40
N ILE A 58 -11.48 13.24 5.24
CA ILE A 58 -12.45 12.47 6.03
C ILE A 58 -13.30 11.65 5.05
N ILE A 59 -13.54 10.38 5.37
CA ILE A 59 -14.36 9.46 4.58
C ILE A 59 -15.48 8.85 5.43
N GLU A 60 -16.51 8.28 4.79
CA GLU A 60 -17.48 7.42 5.49
C GLU A 60 -16.81 6.08 5.84
N GLY A 61 -16.92 5.65 7.09
CA GLY A 61 -16.30 4.42 7.59
C GLY A 61 -17.29 3.25 7.63
N GLU A 62 -16.77 2.01 7.58
CA GLU A 62 -17.58 0.80 7.68
C GLU A 62 -18.15 0.61 9.10
N SER A 63 -19.42 0.19 9.18
CA SER A 63 -20.16 0.01 10.44
C SER A 63 -19.87 -1.30 11.17
N GLU A 64 -19.42 -2.34 10.45
CA GLU A 64 -19.35 -3.72 10.98
C GLU A 64 -17.96 -4.15 11.48
N GLU A 65 -16.87 -3.51 11.05
CA GLU A 65 -15.51 -3.83 11.53
C GLU A 65 -15.05 -2.82 12.58
N VAL A 66 -15.21 -3.19 13.86
CA VAL A 66 -14.45 -2.57 14.94
C VAL A 66 -12.98 -2.95 14.74
N ASN A 67 -12.26 -2.15 13.96
CA ASN A 67 -10.82 -2.29 13.77
C ASN A 67 -10.12 -2.29 15.14
N LYS A 68 -9.65 -3.46 15.57
CA LYS A 68 -8.76 -3.67 16.73
C LYS A 68 -7.32 -3.23 16.41
N GLU A 69 -7.14 -2.45 15.35
CA GLU A 69 -5.84 -2.09 14.79
C GLU A 69 -5.29 -0.81 15.44
N HIS A 70 -3.98 -0.78 15.62
CA HIS A 70 -3.26 0.29 16.31
C HIS A 70 -3.12 1.56 15.46
N GLU A 71 -2.86 2.68 16.14
CA GLU A 71 -2.82 4.02 15.59
C GLU A 71 -1.73 4.25 14.54
N VAL A 72 -0.54 3.71 14.77
CA VAL A 72 0.59 3.82 13.82
C VAL A 72 0.28 3.11 12.49
N LEU A 73 -0.62 2.13 12.51
CA LEU A 73 -0.84 1.18 11.41
C LEU A 73 -1.96 1.65 10.45
N GLN A 74 -2.92 2.44 10.92
CA GLN A 74 -3.88 3.10 10.01
C GLN A 74 -3.20 4.16 9.12
N MET A 75 -2.12 4.81 9.58
CA MET A 75 -1.38 5.80 8.78
C MET A 75 -0.87 5.24 7.44
N GLU A 76 -0.40 3.99 7.44
CA GLU A 76 0.25 3.37 6.29
C GLU A 76 -0.75 2.61 5.39
N GLN A 77 -1.86 2.12 5.98
CA GLN A 77 -2.96 1.52 5.22
C GLN A 77 -3.79 2.57 4.47
N THR A 78 -3.93 3.78 5.03
CA THR A 78 -4.74 4.89 4.50
C THR A 78 -4.25 5.42 3.15
N GLN A 79 -2.93 5.37 2.89
CA GLN A 79 -2.40 5.72 1.55
C GLN A 79 -2.97 4.83 0.43
N ARG A 80 -3.55 3.67 0.76
CA ARG A 80 -4.10 2.70 -0.19
C ARG A 80 -5.60 2.84 -0.43
N LYS A 81 -6.34 3.52 0.46
CA LYS A 81 -7.82 3.66 0.37
C LYS A 81 -8.26 4.92 -0.38
N SER A 82 -7.34 5.82 -0.77
CA SER A 82 -7.66 7.17 -1.24
C SER A 82 -8.35 7.28 -2.62
N LEU A 83 -8.73 6.18 -3.28
CA LEU A 83 -9.24 6.22 -4.66
C LEU A 83 -10.68 5.72 -4.85
N GLN A 84 -11.37 5.23 -3.79
CA GLN A 84 -12.74 4.70 -3.92
C GLN A 84 -13.80 5.43 -3.08
N ASP A 85 -13.41 6.18 -2.04
CA ASP A 85 -14.36 6.79 -1.10
C ASP A 85 -14.59 8.28 -1.36
N SER A 86 -15.85 8.71 -1.31
CA SER A 86 -16.23 10.12 -1.48
C SER A 86 -15.84 10.92 -0.23
N PRO A 87 -15.00 11.97 -0.35
CA PRO A 87 -14.58 12.75 0.81
C PRO A 87 -15.76 13.53 1.41
N ILE A 88 -15.84 13.53 2.74
CA ILE A 88 -16.84 14.27 3.52
C ILE A 88 -16.17 15.54 4.03
N ASN A 89 -16.79 16.71 3.75
CA ASN A 89 -16.37 17.93 4.41
C ASN A 89 -16.79 17.87 5.90
N CYS A 90 -15.89 18.23 6.81
CA CYS A 90 -16.18 18.30 8.26
C CYS A 90 -17.45 19.12 8.57
N LEU A 91 -17.71 20.19 7.79
CA LEU A 91 -18.92 21.02 7.94
C LEU A 91 -20.21 20.31 7.54
N ASP A 92 -20.12 19.26 6.73
CA ASP A 92 -21.26 18.52 6.19
C ASP A 92 -21.48 17.17 6.89
N ILE A 93 -20.88 16.97 8.07
CA ILE A 93 -20.84 15.67 8.75
C ILE A 93 -22.24 15.09 9.08
N PHE A 94 -23.22 15.98 9.32
CA PHE A 94 -24.62 15.65 9.58
C PHE A 94 -25.52 15.69 8.33
N LYS A 95 -24.98 15.99 7.14
CA LYS A 95 -25.76 16.03 5.90
C LYS A 95 -25.76 14.67 5.18
N PRO A 96 -26.86 14.26 4.53
CA PRO A 96 -26.89 13.06 3.70
C PRO A 96 -26.02 13.23 2.44
N LEU A 97 -25.35 12.16 2.01
CA LEU A 97 -24.38 12.19 0.90
C LEU A 97 -25.02 12.21 -0.49
N GLN A 98 -26.31 11.89 -0.61
CA GLN A 98 -27.06 11.95 -1.86
C GLN A 98 -28.32 12.82 -1.68
N ALA A 99 -28.53 13.78 -2.60
CA ALA A 99 -29.84 14.38 -2.77
C ALA A 99 -30.83 13.28 -3.24
N PRO A 100 -32.09 13.26 -2.76
CA PRO A 100 -33.04 12.24 -3.18
C PRO A 100 -33.18 12.30 -4.70
N LYS A 101 -33.01 11.16 -5.38
CA LYS A 101 -33.56 11.02 -6.73
C LYS A 101 -35.07 11.09 -6.59
N GLU A 102 -35.72 12.01 -7.30
CA GLU A 102 -37.17 12.09 -7.33
C GLU A 102 -37.75 10.71 -7.70
N GLY A 103 -38.50 10.10 -6.77
CA GLY A 103 -39.32 8.92 -7.05
C GLY A 103 -39.01 7.62 -6.30
N SER A 104 -38.13 7.58 -5.29
CA SER A 104 -38.02 6.39 -4.41
C SER A 104 -38.79 6.61 -3.11
N GLU A 105 -39.71 5.69 -2.82
CA GLU A 105 -40.57 5.65 -1.63
C GLU A 105 -39.79 5.79 -0.32
N GLU A 106 -40.40 6.51 0.63
CA GLU A 106 -39.87 6.97 1.92
C GLU A 106 -39.62 5.86 2.96
N GLU A 107 -39.06 4.71 2.57
CA GLU A 107 -38.76 3.64 3.51
C GLU A 107 -37.32 3.73 4.04
N ASN A 108 -37.21 4.21 5.30
CA ASN A 108 -36.08 4.12 6.24
C ASN A 108 -34.99 5.21 6.27
N PHE A 109 -35.33 6.48 6.08
CA PHE A 109 -34.49 7.56 6.63
C PHE A 109 -34.65 7.65 8.15
N ARG A 110 -33.96 6.78 8.92
CA ARG A 110 -33.61 7.15 10.30
C ARG A 110 -32.73 8.39 10.20
N GLY A 111 -33.21 9.54 10.69
CA GLY A 111 -32.44 10.79 10.67
C GLY A 111 -31.03 10.62 11.22
N LEU A 112 -30.04 11.25 10.57
CA LEU A 112 -28.61 11.23 10.96
C LEU A 112 -28.41 11.95 12.30
N ARG A 113 -28.71 11.26 13.41
CA ARG A 113 -28.63 11.82 14.76
C ARG A 113 -27.22 11.74 15.33
N THR A 114 -26.65 10.54 15.39
CA THR A 114 -25.36 10.28 16.05
C THR A 114 -24.28 9.94 15.01
N VAL A 115 -23.20 10.72 14.99
CA VAL A 115 -22.01 10.50 14.16
C VAL A 115 -20.83 10.14 15.07
N LEU A 116 -20.16 9.02 14.78
CA LEU A 116 -18.91 8.63 15.42
C LEU A 116 -17.73 8.82 14.46
N THR A 117 -16.84 9.76 14.76
CA THR A 117 -15.61 9.98 14.02
C THR A 117 -14.44 9.23 14.66
N LYS A 118 -13.92 8.25 13.93
CA LYS A 118 -12.73 7.50 14.28
C LYS A 118 -11.49 8.17 13.71
N GLY A 119 -10.39 8.10 14.46
CA GLY A 119 -9.09 8.52 13.97
C GLY A 119 -8.01 8.28 15.01
N ILE A 120 -6.79 8.11 14.53
CA ILE A 120 -5.61 7.81 15.36
C ILE A 120 -5.17 9.03 16.19
N ALA A 121 -4.31 8.83 17.18
CA ALA A 121 -3.77 9.93 17.99
C ALA A 121 -3.06 10.97 17.08
N GLY A 122 -3.26 12.25 17.41
CA GLY A 122 -2.61 13.35 16.69
C GLY A 122 -3.15 13.63 15.29
N ILE A 123 -4.09 12.82 14.78
CA ILE A 123 -4.64 12.98 13.40
C ILE A 123 -5.44 14.28 13.21
N GLY A 124 -5.82 14.96 14.29
CA GLY A 124 -6.57 16.22 14.24
C GLY A 124 -8.06 16.11 14.55
N LYS A 125 -8.51 15.07 15.28
CA LYS A 125 -9.90 14.94 15.77
C LYS A 125 -10.38 16.19 16.52
N THR A 126 -9.73 16.52 17.63
CA THR A 126 -10.04 17.71 18.45
C THR A 126 -9.90 19.02 17.66
N VAL A 127 -8.87 19.16 16.82
CA VAL A 127 -8.68 20.36 15.99
C VAL A 127 -9.84 20.53 14.98
N SER A 128 -10.39 19.43 14.47
CA SER A 128 -11.58 19.45 13.59
C SER A 128 -12.83 19.89 14.33
N VAL A 129 -13.02 19.40 15.55
CA VAL A 129 -14.10 19.86 16.45
C VAL A 129 -13.97 21.35 16.72
N GLN A 130 -12.78 21.81 17.13
CA GLN A 130 -12.50 23.23 17.38
C GLN A 130 -12.81 24.10 16.16
N LYS A 131 -12.39 23.65 14.97
CA LYS A 131 -12.66 24.36 13.71
C LYS A 131 -14.15 24.42 13.38
N PHE A 132 -14.87 23.32 13.56
CA PHE A 132 -16.32 23.25 13.34
C PHE A 132 -17.09 24.23 14.24
N ILE A 133 -16.71 24.31 15.52
CA ILE A 133 -17.29 25.26 16.48
C ILE A 133 -16.93 26.70 16.11
N LEU A 134 -15.67 26.95 15.73
CA LEU A 134 -15.22 28.29 15.35
C LEU A 134 -15.97 28.81 14.13
N ASP A 135 -16.18 27.99 13.10
CA ASP A 135 -16.94 28.39 11.91
C ASP A 135 -18.43 28.65 12.22
N TRP A 136 -19.02 27.93 13.17
CA TRP A 136 -20.37 28.22 13.66
C TRP A 136 -20.43 29.54 14.45
N ALA A 137 -19.48 29.76 15.35
CA ALA A 137 -19.39 30.94 16.20
C ALA A 137 -19.08 32.23 15.39
N GLU A 138 -18.30 32.11 14.30
CA GLU A 138 -18.00 33.19 13.35
C GLU A 138 -19.09 33.40 12.29
N VAL A 139 -20.21 32.67 12.36
CA VAL A 139 -21.35 32.80 11.43
C VAL A 139 -20.98 32.41 9.99
N LYS A 140 -20.06 31.45 9.81
CA LYS A 140 -19.61 30.94 8.51
C LYS A 140 -20.35 29.68 8.05
N ALA A 141 -20.75 28.81 8.98
CA ALA A 141 -21.41 27.53 8.68
C ALA A 141 -22.41 27.11 9.78
N ASN A 142 -23.29 26.14 9.50
CA ASN A 142 -24.22 25.51 10.45
C ASN A 142 -25.14 26.47 11.22
N GLN A 143 -25.60 27.55 10.57
CA GLN A 143 -26.46 28.55 11.22
C GLN A 143 -27.90 28.09 11.48
N ASP A 144 -28.24 26.88 11.04
CA ASP A 144 -29.46 26.16 11.40
C ASP A 144 -29.41 25.57 12.82
N VAL A 145 -28.24 25.59 13.49
CA VAL A 145 -28.03 25.11 14.87
C VAL A 145 -28.05 26.30 15.84
N ASP A 146 -28.91 26.22 16.86
CA ASP A 146 -29.10 27.25 17.88
C ASP A 146 -28.00 27.22 18.96
N PHE A 147 -27.62 26.01 19.39
CA PHE A 147 -26.65 25.77 20.45
C PHE A 147 -25.68 24.64 20.10
N MET A 148 -24.40 24.82 20.44
CA MET A 148 -23.36 23.79 20.33
C MET A 148 -22.72 23.57 21.70
N PHE A 149 -22.95 22.39 22.27
CA PHE A 149 -22.40 22.01 23.58
C PHE A 149 -21.22 21.07 23.38
N VAL A 150 -20.09 21.41 24.00
CA VAL A 150 -18.84 20.66 23.83
C VAL A 150 -18.47 20.07 25.18
N LEU A 151 -18.46 18.74 25.25
CA LEU A 151 -18.21 17.99 26.47
C LEU A 151 -17.00 17.07 26.22
N GLN A 152 -15.83 17.49 26.69
CA GLN A 152 -14.62 16.68 26.54
C GLN A 152 -14.61 15.59 27.63
N PHE A 153 -14.39 14.33 27.25
CA PHE A 153 -14.34 13.22 28.23
C PHE A 153 -13.27 13.42 29.31
N ARG A 154 -12.13 14.01 28.95
CA ARG A 154 -11.10 14.45 29.91
C ARG A 154 -11.64 15.39 31.00
N GLU A 155 -12.54 16.30 30.65
CA GLU A 155 -13.11 17.26 31.60
C GLU A 155 -14.26 16.64 32.42
N LEU A 156 -14.97 15.68 31.83
CA LEU A 156 -16.06 14.93 32.47
C LEU A 156 -15.54 13.99 33.56
N ASN A 157 -14.39 13.35 33.36
CA ASN A 157 -13.74 12.45 34.33
C ASN A 157 -13.46 13.10 35.71
N LEU A 158 -13.39 14.44 35.74
CA LEU A 158 -13.11 15.21 36.96
C LEU A 158 -14.34 15.42 37.84
N ILE A 159 -15.53 15.14 37.32
CA ILE A 159 -16.80 15.22 38.03
C ILE A 159 -17.02 13.84 38.68
N LYS A 160 -16.73 13.71 39.98
CA LYS A 160 -16.88 12.44 40.72
C LYS A 160 -18.14 12.46 41.58
N ASP A 161 -18.90 11.36 41.53
CA ASP A 161 -19.92 10.91 42.50
C ASP A 161 -21.12 11.86 42.82
N ASP A 162 -21.20 13.01 42.17
CA ASP A 162 -22.33 13.95 42.28
C ASP A 162 -23.41 13.67 41.23
N GLN A 163 -24.67 13.89 41.62
CA GLN A 163 -25.84 13.79 40.74
C GLN A 163 -26.12 15.16 40.12
N TYR A 164 -26.21 15.25 38.80
CA TYR A 164 -26.51 16.48 38.06
C TYR A 164 -27.75 16.28 37.21
N SER A 165 -28.53 17.34 37.03
CA SER A 165 -29.43 17.44 35.86
C SER A 165 -28.63 17.82 34.62
N LEU A 166 -29.19 17.61 33.42
CA LEU A 166 -28.50 17.97 32.18
C LEU A 166 -28.20 19.47 32.11
N HIS A 167 -29.16 20.31 32.52
CA HIS A 167 -28.97 21.76 32.51
C HIS A 167 -27.90 22.22 33.50
N GLU A 168 -27.86 21.63 34.71
CA GLU A 168 -26.79 21.92 35.68
C GLU A 168 -25.42 21.53 35.13
N LEU A 169 -25.33 20.35 34.50
CA LEU A 169 -24.09 19.90 33.85
C LEU A 169 -23.67 20.86 32.73
N LEU A 170 -24.60 21.30 31.88
CA LEU A 170 -24.31 22.28 30.83
C LEU A 170 -23.87 23.63 31.41
N CYS A 171 -24.47 24.10 32.50
CA CYS A 171 -24.06 25.33 33.17
C CYS A 171 -22.67 25.25 33.81
N VAL A 172 -22.19 24.04 34.12
CA VAL A 172 -20.81 23.81 34.59
C VAL A 172 -19.79 24.03 33.47
N PHE A 173 -20.11 23.67 32.23
CA PHE A 173 -19.21 23.84 31.07
C PHE A 173 -19.45 25.13 30.28
N HIS A 174 -20.65 25.69 30.38
CA HIS A 174 -21.12 26.88 29.67
C HIS A 174 -21.87 27.81 30.64
N PRO A 175 -21.16 28.55 31.52
CA PRO A 175 -21.77 29.36 32.56
C PRO A 175 -22.73 30.44 32.06
N GLU A 176 -22.61 30.85 30.80
CA GLU A 176 -23.51 31.78 30.13
C GLU A 176 -24.95 31.29 30.01
N LEU A 177 -25.20 29.99 30.20
CA LEU A 177 -26.52 29.36 30.10
C LEU A 177 -27.34 29.43 31.41
N LYS A 178 -26.76 29.89 32.53
CA LYS A 178 -27.41 29.88 33.86
C LYS A 178 -28.77 30.59 33.92
N ASP A 179 -28.97 31.60 33.08
CA ASP A 179 -30.20 32.40 33.04
C ASP A 179 -31.27 31.80 32.11
N LEU A 180 -31.01 30.64 31.49
CA LEU A 180 -31.85 30.01 30.47
C LEU A 180 -32.79 28.97 31.10
N ASP A 181 -34.07 28.95 30.71
CA ASP A 181 -34.99 27.89 31.14
C ASP A 181 -34.60 26.55 30.49
N PRO A 182 -34.38 25.46 31.27
CA PRO A 182 -34.04 24.15 30.73
C PRO A 182 -34.98 23.63 29.63
N LYS A 183 -36.27 23.98 29.67
CA LYS A 183 -37.27 23.52 28.68
C LYS A 183 -37.03 24.06 27.27
N ILE A 184 -36.18 25.08 27.12
CA ILE A 184 -35.85 25.63 25.82
C ILE A 184 -35.08 24.61 24.94
N TYR A 185 -34.37 23.67 25.55
CA TYR A 185 -33.59 22.67 24.81
C TYR A 185 -34.47 21.70 24.01
N ASP A 186 -35.75 21.55 24.37
CA ASP A 186 -36.70 20.70 23.66
C ASP A 186 -37.16 21.32 22.33
N VAL A 187 -37.10 22.64 22.20
CA VAL A 187 -37.56 23.40 21.02
C VAL A 187 -36.41 23.94 20.15
N CYS A 188 -35.18 23.92 20.66
CA CYS A 188 -33.98 24.37 19.94
C CYS A 188 -33.26 23.22 19.23
N LYS A 189 -32.64 23.51 18.09
CA LYS A 189 -31.75 22.57 17.42
C LYS A 189 -30.37 22.63 18.09
N ALA A 190 -30.08 21.64 18.93
CA ALA A 190 -28.80 21.52 19.63
C ALA A 190 -27.88 20.47 18.98
N VAL A 191 -26.57 20.74 19.01
CA VAL A 191 -25.52 19.78 18.69
C VAL A 191 -24.69 19.53 19.95
N PHE A 192 -24.58 18.26 20.36
CA PHE A 192 -23.69 17.83 21.44
C PHE A 192 -22.44 17.20 20.83
N ILE A 193 -21.27 17.70 21.21
CA ILE A 193 -19.98 17.20 20.75
C ILE A 193 -19.26 16.55 21.94
N PHE A 194 -19.14 15.23 21.91
CA PHE A 194 -18.37 14.45 22.87
C PHE A 194 -16.96 14.19 22.31
N ASP A 195 -15.98 14.97 22.76
CA ASP A 195 -14.61 14.89 22.26
C ASP A 195 -13.75 13.96 23.14
N GLY A 196 -13.13 12.96 22.51
CA GLY A 196 -12.13 12.08 23.14
C GLY A 196 -12.68 10.90 23.94
N LEU A 197 -13.60 10.09 23.39
CA LEU A 197 -14.17 8.91 24.07
C LEU A 197 -13.10 7.93 24.59
N ASP A 198 -11.95 7.84 23.93
CA ASP A 198 -10.80 7.06 24.37
C ASP A 198 -10.20 7.49 25.71
N GLU A 199 -10.52 8.70 26.17
CA GLU A 199 -10.04 9.26 27.43
C GLU A 199 -11.03 9.02 28.59
N SER A 200 -12.18 8.40 28.34
CA SER A 200 -13.19 8.12 29.38
C SER A 200 -12.67 7.16 30.44
N ARG A 201 -12.79 7.52 31.72
CA ARG A 201 -12.54 6.62 32.86
C ARG A 201 -13.82 5.98 33.40
N THR A 202 -14.98 6.50 33.00
CA THR A 202 -16.29 6.05 33.47
C THR A 202 -16.88 5.08 32.45
N SER A 203 -17.39 3.94 32.93
CA SER A 203 -18.06 2.95 32.07
C SER A 203 -19.41 3.51 31.60
N LEU A 204 -19.64 3.54 30.28
CA LEU A 204 -20.93 3.88 29.69
C LEU A 204 -21.78 2.59 29.58
N GLU A 205 -22.69 2.38 30.53
CA GLU A 205 -23.52 1.18 30.58
C GLU A 205 -24.78 1.36 29.72
N PHE A 206 -24.89 0.62 28.60
CA PHE A 206 -26.03 0.73 27.67
C PHE A 206 -27.15 -0.29 27.94
N GLU A 207 -26.88 -1.42 28.59
CA GLU A 207 -27.86 -2.51 28.80
C GLU A 207 -28.76 -2.25 30.02
N GLU A 208 -28.19 -1.95 31.18
CA GLU A 208 -28.90 -1.74 32.46
C GLU A 208 -28.88 -0.27 32.92
N CYS A 209 -29.04 0.67 31.99
CA CYS A 209 -29.03 2.11 32.32
C CYS A 209 -30.39 2.59 32.85
N GLU A 210 -30.38 3.39 33.93
CA GLU A 210 -31.53 4.17 34.38
C GLU A 210 -32.04 5.07 33.24
N LYS A 211 -33.38 5.12 33.05
CA LYS A 211 -33.99 5.94 32.01
C LYS A 211 -34.20 7.37 32.50
N VAL A 212 -33.55 8.33 31.84
CA VAL A 212 -33.67 9.76 32.11
C VAL A 212 -34.19 10.44 30.85
N SER A 213 -35.39 11.03 30.92
CA SER A 213 -36.05 11.66 29.77
C SER A 213 -36.31 13.16 29.92
N ASP A 214 -36.16 13.71 31.12
CA ASP A 214 -36.37 15.12 31.40
C ASP A 214 -35.03 15.79 31.76
N VAL A 215 -34.77 16.97 31.18
CA VAL A 215 -33.55 17.75 31.36
C VAL A 215 -33.31 18.22 32.81
N SER A 216 -34.34 18.21 33.65
CA SER A 216 -34.31 18.57 35.07
C SER A 216 -34.08 17.40 36.02
N MET A 217 -34.21 16.15 35.54
CA MET A 217 -33.93 14.97 36.35
C MET A 217 -32.43 14.85 36.62
N THR A 218 -32.08 14.66 37.90
CA THR A 218 -30.69 14.46 38.32
C THR A 218 -30.29 13.00 38.21
N SER A 219 -29.17 12.72 37.54
CA SER A 219 -28.54 11.40 37.54
C SER A 219 -27.01 11.53 37.50
N SER A 220 -26.29 10.42 37.43
CA SER A 220 -24.84 10.45 37.22
C SER A 220 -24.49 10.94 35.80
N VAL A 221 -23.29 11.49 35.63
CA VAL A 221 -22.82 11.97 34.32
C VAL A 221 -22.83 10.85 33.28
N SER A 222 -22.44 9.62 33.65
CA SER A 222 -22.45 8.48 32.72
C SER A 222 -23.88 8.13 32.28
N VAL A 223 -24.86 8.17 33.18
CA VAL A 223 -26.27 7.91 32.86
C VAL A 223 -26.84 9.01 31.95
N LEU A 224 -26.58 10.29 32.23
CA LEU A 224 -27.01 11.40 31.37
C LEU A 224 -26.45 11.26 29.94
N MET A 225 -25.17 10.95 29.81
CA MET A 225 -24.52 10.75 28.51
C MET A 225 -25.09 9.56 27.75
N THR A 226 -25.29 8.42 28.43
CA THR A 226 -25.91 7.25 27.82
C THR A 226 -27.32 7.55 27.32
N ASN A 227 -28.15 8.24 28.12
CA ASN A 227 -29.52 8.60 27.73
C ASN A 227 -29.55 9.62 26.57
N LEU A 228 -28.60 10.56 26.52
CA LEU A 228 -28.40 11.41 25.35
C LEU A 228 -28.05 10.58 24.12
N ILE A 229 -27.09 9.66 24.19
CA ILE A 229 -26.67 8.83 23.04
C ILE A 229 -27.81 7.92 22.58
N LYS A 230 -28.55 7.30 23.50
CA LYS A 230 -29.74 6.48 23.21
C LYS A 230 -30.87 7.27 22.55
N GLY A 231 -30.95 8.58 22.83
CA GLY A 231 -32.06 9.43 22.40
C GLY A 231 -33.26 9.41 23.35
N ASP A 232 -33.10 8.86 24.55
CA ASP A 232 -34.10 8.95 25.63
C ASP A 232 -34.16 10.39 26.20
N LEU A 233 -33.02 11.09 26.20
CA LEU A 233 -32.88 12.50 26.56
C LEU A 233 -32.56 13.34 25.31
N LEU A 234 -33.32 14.43 25.08
CA LEU A 234 -33.21 15.30 23.90
C LEU A 234 -33.13 14.52 22.57
N PRO A 235 -34.23 13.85 22.14
CA PRO A 235 -34.25 13.02 20.94
C PRO A 235 -33.93 13.80 19.65
N SER A 236 -34.26 15.09 19.59
CA SER A 236 -34.01 15.99 18.45
C SER A 236 -32.56 16.46 18.32
N ALA A 237 -31.72 16.26 19.35
CA ALA A 237 -30.35 16.74 19.36
C ALA A 237 -29.43 15.89 18.48
N HIS A 238 -28.54 16.54 17.75
CA HIS A 238 -27.49 15.87 16.97
C HIS A 238 -26.29 15.60 17.88
N ILE A 239 -25.63 14.46 17.71
CA ILE A 239 -24.51 14.04 18.53
C ILE A 239 -23.31 13.74 17.65
N TRP A 240 -22.19 14.39 17.94
CA TRP A 240 -20.90 14.09 17.32
C TRP A 240 -19.94 13.55 18.36
N ILE A 241 -19.41 12.36 18.15
CA ILE A 241 -18.48 11.70 19.07
C ILE A 241 -17.15 11.50 18.35
N THR A 242 -16.03 11.89 18.97
CA THR A 242 -14.70 11.58 18.45
C THR A 242 -14.05 10.50 19.30
N SER A 243 -13.35 9.55 18.66
CA SER A 243 -12.70 8.46 19.38
C SER A 243 -11.53 7.87 18.60
N ARG A 244 -10.60 7.24 19.32
CA ARG A 244 -9.67 6.27 18.73
C ARG A 244 -10.41 5.00 18.33
N PRO A 245 -10.00 4.31 17.25
CA PRO A 245 -10.64 3.06 16.81
C PRO A 245 -10.82 2.03 17.93
N ALA A 246 -9.81 1.89 18.81
CA ALA A 246 -9.82 0.93 19.91
C ALA A 246 -10.87 1.21 21.00
N ALA A 247 -11.33 2.45 21.14
CA ALA A 247 -12.34 2.85 22.13
C ALA A 247 -13.74 3.04 21.53
N ALA A 248 -13.86 2.99 20.19
CA ALA A 248 -15.12 3.13 19.48
C ALA A 248 -16.17 2.07 19.87
N ASN A 249 -15.73 0.90 20.33
CA ASN A 249 -16.58 -0.20 20.76
C ASN A 249 -17.24 0.00 22.14
N GLN A 250 -16.88 1.06 22.87
CA GLN A 250 -17.59 1.42 24.11
C GLN A 250 -19.06 1.80 23.84
N ILE A 251 -19.39 2.18 22.60
CA ILE A 251 -20.74 2.51 22.18
C ILE A 251 -21.24 1.41 21.23
N PRO A 252 -22.38 0.76 21.53
CA PRO A 252 -22.95 -0.25 20.65
C PRO A 252 -23.31 0.33 19.26
N PRO A 253 -23.00 -0.38 18.15
CA PRO A 253 -23.24 0.11 16.79
C PRO A 253 -24.69 0.54 16.52
N GLN A 254 -25.67 -0.07 17.19
CA GLN A 254 -27.10 0.28 17.03
C GLN A 254 -27.45 1.74 17.41
N PHE A 255 -26.60 2.42 18.19
CA PHE A 255 -26.78 3.82 18.61
C PHE A 255 -25.99 4.81 17.75
N ILE A 256 -25.27 4.34 16.72
CA ILE A 256 -24.47 5.15 15.81
C ILE A 256 -25.14 5.12 14.43
N ASN A 257 -25.52 6.29 13.91
CA ASN A 257 -26.14 6.38 12.59
C ASN A 257 -25.11 6.43 11.46
N ARG A 258 -23.95 7.04 11.73
CA ARG A 258 -22.85 7.17 10.76
C ARG A 258 -21.51 7.04 11.47
N VAL A 259 -20.61 6.30 10.84
CA VAL A 259 -19.19 6.26 11.22
C VAL A 259 -18.42 7.05 10.17
N THR A 260 -17.55 7.96 10.61
CA THR A 260 -16.60 8.63 9.71
C THR A 260 -15.17 8.35 10.17
N GLU A 261 -14.23 8.36 9.23
CA GLU A 261 -12.81 8.10 9.53
C GLU A 261 -11.94 9.25 9.04
N ILE A 262 -11.15 9.83 9.94
CA ILE A 262 -10.14 10.83 9.58
C ILE A 262 -8.90 10.10 9.09
N GLN A 263 -8.59 10.33 7.82
CA GLN A 263 -7.45 9.71 7.15
C GLN A 263 -6.17 10.55 7.35
N GLY A 264 -6.24 11.86 7.59
CA GLY A 264 -5.06 12.72 7.80
C GLY A 264 -4.75 13.63 6.61
N PHE A 265 -3.47 13.99 6.43
CA PHE A 265 -3.02 14.85 5.33
C PHE A 265 -2.58 14.05 4.11
N THR A 266 -3.21 14.36 2.97
CA THR A 266 -2.70 14.03 1.62
C THR A 266 -1.43 14.82 1.32
N ASP A 267 -0.64 14.39 0.32
CA ASP A 267 0.61 15.07 -0.02
C ASP A 267 0.44 16.58 -0.31
N PRO A 268 -0.60 17.04 -1.05
CA PRO A 268 -0.87 18.47 -1.19
C PRO A 268 -1.17 19.18 0.15
N GLN A 269 -1.94 18.54 1.03
CA GLN A 269 -2.29 19.09 2.35
C GLN A 269 -1.07 19.18 3.28
N LYS A 270 -0.12 18.24 3.19
CA LYS A 270 1.16 18.33 3.92
C LYS A 270 1.90 19.60 3.55
N GLU A 271 2.06 19.86 2.26
CA GLU A 271 2.73 21.08 1.79
C GLU A 271 1.97 22.35 2.17
N GLU A 272 0.64 22.34 2.04
CA GLU A 272 -0.21 23.45 2.44
C GLU A 272 0.00 23.80 3.93
N TYR A 273 0.03 22.79 4.80
CA TYR A 273 0.30 22.98 6.22
C TYR A 273 1.66 23.65 6.47
N PHE A 274 2.74 23.14 5.87
CA PHE A 274 4.07 23.72 6.06
C PHE A 274 4.15 25.17 5.56
N ARG A 275 3.55 25.48 4.41
CA ARG A 275 3.50 26.85 3.85
C ARG A 275 2.69 27.82 4.70
N LYS A 276 1.57 27.36 5.29
CA LYS A 276 0.72 28.18 6.17
C LYS A 276 1.38 28.48 7.51
N ARG A 277 2.10 27.49 8.04
CA ARG A 277 2.74 27.54 9.35
C ARG A 277 4.04 28.35 9.34
N ILE A 278 4.89 28.12 8.35
CA ILE A 278 6.21 28.75 8.26
C ILE A 278 6.06 30.07 7.51
N SER A 279 6.42 31.18 8.16
CA SER A 279 6.24 32.52 7.58
C SER A 279 7.22 32.78 6.42
N ASP A 280 8.47 32.31 6.54
CA ASP A 280 9.49 32.35 5.50
C ASP A 280 9.26 31.25 4.45
N GLN A 281 8.91 31.63 3.23
CA GLN A 281 8.59 30.68 2.17
C GLN A 281 9.81 29.93 1.61
N ASP A 282 11.01 30.51 1.69
CA ASP A 282 12.24 29.83 1.28
C ASP A 282 12.62 28.75 2.31
N GLN A 283 12.47 29.06 3.60
CA GLN A 283 12.63 28.08 4.68
C GLN A 283 11.57 26.96 4.56
N ALA A 284 10.31 27.31 4.30
CA ALA A 284 9.23 26.35 4.10
C ALA A 284 9.54 25.39 2.94
N GLN A 285 10.02 25.93 1.81
CA GLN A 285 10.34 25.12 0.63
C GLN A 285 11.51 24.17 0.88
N LYS A 286 12.55 24.60 1.63
CA LYS A 286 13.65 23.73 2.03
C LYS A 286 13.18 22.61 2.96
N ILE A 287 12.31 22.90 3.93
CA ILE A 287 11.72 21.88 4.84
C ILE A 287 10.87 20.88 4.06
N ILE A 288 9.99 21.36 3.17
CA ILE A 288 9.17 20.50 2.31
C ILE A 288 10.06 19.61 1.44
N SER A 289 11.12 20.16 0.85
CA SER A 289 12.07 19.38 0.06
C SER A 289 12.74 18.29 0.89
N HIS A 290 13.20 18.62 2.10
CA HIS A 290 13.83 17.65 2.98
C HIS A 290 12.87 16.54 3.40
N ILE A 291 11.65 16.89 3.81
CA ILE A 291 10.61 15.90 4.19
C ILE A 291 10.30 14.98 3.01
N LYS A 292 10.20 15.51 1.78
CA LYS A 292 9.99 14.68 0.58
C LYS A 292 11.16 13.73 0.29
N THR A 293 12.39 14.14 0.60
CA THR A 293 13.57 13.26 0.43
C THR A 293 13.65 12.19 1.52
N ALA A 294 13.34 12.53 2.77
CA ALA A 294 13.33 11.62 3.90
C ALA A 294 12.00 10.86 3.98
N ARG A 295 11.92 9.71 3.28
CA ARG A 295 10.65 8.97 3.09
C ARG A 295 9.95 8.60 4.40
N SER A 296 10.69 8.24 5.44
CA SER A 296 10.16 7.99 6.79
C SER A 296 9.38 9.20 7.32
N LEU A 297 9.99 10.38 7.29
CA LEU A 297 9.37 11.64 7.70
C LEU A 297 8.17 11.99 6.81
N HIS A 298 8.29 11.79 5.50
CA HIS A 298 7.21 12.02 4.54
C HIS A 298 5.95 11.20 4.86
N ILE A 299 6.12 9.92 5.20
CA ILE A 299 5.05 9.01 5.59
C ILE A 299 4.45 9.47 6.92
N MET A 300 5.28 9.85 7.89
CA MET A 300 4.79 10.26 9.20
C MET A 300 4.03 11.58 9.19
N CYS A 301 4.45 12.54 8.35
CA CYS A 301 3.74 13.80 8.12
C CYS A 301 2.32 13.63 7.55
N HIS A 302 1.88 12.40 7.28
CA HIS A 302 0.46 12.12 7.09
C HIS A 302 -0.38 12.45 8.34
N ILE A 303 0.15 12.29 9.55
CA ILE A 303 -0.49 12.79 10.78
C ILE A 303 -0.04 14.24 11.02
N PRO A 304 -0.99 15.19 11.19
CA PRO A 304 -0.69 16.60 11.45
C PRO A 304 0.24 16.87 12.63
N VAL A 305 0.14 16.12 13.74
CA VAL A 305 1.05 16.30 14.89
C VAL A 305 2.52 16.08 14.52
N PHE A 306 2.81 15.17 13.58
CA PHE A 306 4.18 14.97 13.11
C PHE A 306 4.62 16.13 12.21
N CYS A 307 3.73 16.73 11.40
CA CYS A 307 4.06 17.96 10.70
C CYS A 307 4.41 19.09 11.66
N TRP A 308 3.67 19.22 12.77
CA TRP A 308 3.97 20.17 13.83
C TRP A 308 5.36 19.91 14.43
N ILE A 309 5.63 18.68 14.91
CA ILE A 309 6.95 18.31 15.48
C ILE A 309 8.07 18.56 14.48
N SER A 310 7.95 18.07 13.24
CA SER A 310 8.97 18.23 12.20
C SER A 310 9.22 19.68 11.87
N SER A 311 8.18 20.52 11.73
CA SER A 311 8.38 21.95 11.50
C SER A 311 9.13 22.63 12.66
N THR A 312 8.75 22.35 13.90
CA THR A 312 9.37 22.94 15.10
C THR A 312 10.85 22.57 15.21
N VAL A 313 11.19 21.30 14.97
CA VAL A 313 12.59 20.82 15.01
C VAL A 313 13.39 21.39 13.84
N LEU A 314 12.88 21.26 12.62
CA LEU A 314 13.62 21.64 11.41
C LEU A 314 13.81 23.15 11.31
N GLN A 315 12.82 23.97 11.68
CA GLN A 315 13.02 25.43 11.75
C GLN A 315 14.16 25.78 12.69
N ARG A 316 14.20 25.18 13.89
CA ARG A 316 15.26 25.46 14.86
C ARG A 316 16.65 25.03 14.38
N ILE A 317 16.75 23.85 13.77
CA ILE A 317 18.01 23.37 13.20
C ILE A 317 18.49 24.31 12.07
N MET A 318 17.57 24.86 11.28
CA MET A 318 17.91 25.74 10.16
C MET A 318 18.21 27.18 10.58
N ASP A 319 17.65 27.64 11.70
CA ASP A 319 17.96 28.96 12.28
C ASP A 319 19.32 28.98 13.02
N GLN A 320 19.85 27.80 13.36
CA GLN A 320 21.17 27.61 13.94
C GLN A 320 22.15 27.27 12.81
N ASP A 321 22.96 28.24 12.34
CA ASP A 321 24.02 28.06 11.33
C ASP A 321 25.09 27.05 11.79
N SER A 322 24.80 25.74 11.73
CA SER A 322 25.74 24.67 12.06
C SER A 322 25.63 23.47 11.12
N ASP A 323 26.74 22.73 10.98
CA ASP A 323 26.87 21.44 10.28
C ASP A 323 25.99 20.30 10.89
N THR A 324 24.89 20.63 11.58
CA THR A 324 24.02 19.67 12.25
C THR A 324 23.25 18.87 11.22
N GLU A 325 23.49 17.56 11.19
CA GLU A 325 22.82 16.66 10.26
C GLU A 325 21.31 16.64 10.53
N ILE A 326 20.52 16.75 9.47
CA ILE A 326 19.06 16.79 9.58
C ILE A 326 18.54 15.40 9.96
N PRO A 327 17.66 15.26 10.98
CA PRO A 327 17.14 13.97 11.43
C PRO A 327 16.49 13.16 10.30
N LYS A 328 16.84 11.87 10.18
CA LYS A 328 16.31 10.93 9.19
C LYS A 328 15.38 9.88 9.81
N THR A 329 15.56 9.56 11.08
CA THR A 329 14.75 8.59 11.82
C THR A 329 13.73 9.27 12.74
N LEU A 330 12.69 8.54 13.15
CA LEU A 330 11.71 9.07 14.10
C LEU A 330 12.36 9.31 15.47
N THR A 331 13.27 8.42 15.86
CA THR A 331 13.99 8.54 17.12
C THR A 331 14.88 9.78 17.17
N GLU A 332 15.61 10.08 16.08
CA GLU A 332 16.39 11.33 15.96
C GLU A 332 15.48 12.55 16.08
N MET A 333 14.36 12.55 15.34
CA MET A 333 13.40 13.65 15.36
C MET A 333 12.88 13.93 16.78
N TYR A 334 12.56 12.90 17.56
CA TYR A 334 12.09 13.04 18.94
C TYR A 334 13.20 13.44 19.92
N SER A 335 14.43 12.98 19.69
CA SER A 335 15.59 13.40 20.47
C SER A 335 15.88 14.89 20.29
N HIS A 336 15.85 15.37 19.04
CA HIS A 336 15.97 16.81 18.73
C HIS A 336 14.76 17.62 19.19
N PHE A 337 13.56 17.04 19.17
CA PHE A 337 12.37 17.70 19.71
C PHE A 337 12.49 17.91 21.22
N LEU A 338 12.95 16.92 21.98
CA LEU A 338 13.22 17.08 23.43
C LEU A 338 14.24 18.19 23.69
N LEU A 339 15.36 18.20 22.96
CA LEU A 339 16.38 19.26 23.05
C LEU A 339 15.80 20.64 22.72
N THR A 340 14.96 20.71 21.69
CA THR A 340 14.27 21.95 21.29
C THR A 340 13.37 22.46 22.40
N GLN A 341 12.58 21.60 23.06
CA GLN A 341 11.71 22.01 24.17
C GLN A 341 12.51 22.53 25.38
N ILE A 342 13.64 21.89 25.71
CA ILE A 342 14.52 22.33 26.81
C ILE A 342 15.15 23.69 26.50
N ASN A 343 15.61 23.88 25.26
CA ASN A 343 16.17 25.15 24.84
C ASN A 343 15.15 26.29 24.87
N MET A 344 13.90 26.03 24.44
CA MET A 344 12.81 27.02 24.54
C MET A 344 12.52 27.41 26.00
N LYS A 345 12.57 26.44 26.93
CA LYS A 345 12.48 26.74 28.39
C LYS A 345 13.60 27.69 28.80
N LYS A 346 14.85 27.40 28.44
CA LYS A 346 16.01 28.18 28.88
C LYS A 346 15.98 29.62 28.37
N GLU A 347 15.69 29.82 27.08
CA GLU A 347 15.55 31.15 26.46
C GLU A 347 14.50 32.02 27.16
N LYS A 348 13.50 31.39 27.78
CA LYS A 348 12.38 32.06 28.45
C LYS A 348 12.61 32.34 29.93
N TYR A 349 13.45 31.55 30.63
CA TYR A 349 13.57 31.58 32.09
C TYR A 349 15.01 31.70 32.65
N GLU A 350 16.08 31.59 31.86
CA GLU A 350 17.50 31.58 32.31
C GLU A 350 18.43 32.49 31.44
N GLU A 351 19.67 32.77 31.89
CA GLU A 351 20.66 33.61 31.16
C GLU A 351 21.24 32.91 29.90
N LYS A 352 21.60 33.72 28.89
CA LYS A 352 21.83 33.32 27.47
C LYS A 352 23.16 32.62 27.12
N ASP A 353 24.02 32.27 28.08
CA ASP A 353 25.43 31.99 27.76
C ASP A 353 25.81 30.55 27.39
N GLU A 354 24.95 29.54 27.61
CA GLU A 354 25.34 28.14 27.41
C GLU A 354 24.41 27.40 26.42
N ARG A 355 24.90 27.23 25.19
CA ARG A 355 24.23 26.61 24.02
C ARG A 355 24.64 25.14 23.76
N ASP A 356 25.45 24.55 24.63
CA ASP A 356 25.92 23.16 24.47
C ASP A 356 24.82 22.15 24.84
N PRO A 357 24.31 21.33 23.89
CA PRO A 357 23.23 20.37 24.12
C PRO A 357 23.47 19.42 25.29
N GLN A 358 24.72 18.99 25.52
CA GLN A 358 25.05 18.05 26.58
C GLN A 358 24.78 18.66 27.96
N LYS A 359 25.30 19.87 28.20
CA LYS A 359 25.16 20.56 29.48
C LYS A 359 23.72 20.95 29.77
N LEU A 360 22.93 21.23 28.74
CA LEU A 360 21.50 21.50 28.84
C LEU A 360 20.70 20.28 29.33
N LEU A 361 21.06 19.10 28.84
CA LEU A 361 20.46 17.85 29.30
C LEU A 361 20.92 17.51 30.72
N GLU A 362 22.19 17.74 31.05
CA GLU A 362 22.74 17.51 32.38
C GLU A 362 22.06 18.40 33.44
N SER A 363 21.86 19.69 33.15
CA SER A 363 21.21 20.62 34.09
C SER A 363 19.74 20.30 34.37
N ASN A 364 19.04 19.67 33.40
CA ASN A 364 17.64 19.26 33.52
C ASN A 364 17.46 17.76 33.82
N ARG A 365 18.56 17.02 34.03
CA ARG A 365 18.58 15.56 34.07
C ARG A 365 17.60 14.97 35.08
N THR A 366 17.61 15.46 36.32
CA THR A 366 16.77 14.92 37.40
C THR A 366 15.29 14.98 37.06
N MET A 367 14.83 16.13 36.56
CA MET A 367 13.41 16.33 36.22
C MET A 367 13.01 15.51 34.99
N LEU A 368 13.85 15.49 33.96
CA LEU A 368 13.59 14.72 32.74
C LEU A 368 13.48 13.21 33.02
N LEU A 369 14.29 12.68 33.93
CA LEU A 369 14.22 11.28 34.33
C LEU A 369 12.95 10.96 35.13
N LYS A 370 12.50 11.85 36.02
CA LYS A 370 11.20 11.70 36.70
C LYS A 370 10.03 11.71 35.72
N LEU A 371 10.07 12.61 34.73
CA LEU A 371 9.06 12.64 33.65
C LEU A 371 9.08 11.36 32.82
N ALA A 372 10.28 10.82 32.54
CA ALA A 372 10.44 9.56 31.82
C ALA A 372 9.92 8.36 32.62
N GLU A 373 10.11 8.35 33.94
CA GLU A 373 9.53 7.36 34.85
C GLU A 373 8.00 7.43 34.87
N LEU A 374 7.43 8.63 35.00
CA LEU A 374 6.00 8.85 34.92
C LEU A 374 5.44 8.36 33.57
N ALA A 375 6.11 8.69 32.47
CA ALA A 375 5.72 8.26 31.13
C ALA A 375 5.66 6.73 31.02
N PHE A 376 6.69 6.04 31.51
CA PHE A 376 6.75 4.58 31.55
C PHE A 376 5.61 3.99 32.40
N ASN A 377 5.45 4.45 33.64
CA ASN A 377 4.43 3.94 34.56
C ASN A 377 3.02 4.12 34.01
N GLN A 378 2.72 5.28 33.44
CA GLN A 378 1.40 5.57 32.87
C GLN A 378 1.18 4.81 31.55
N LEU A 379 2.22 4.61 30.72
CA LEU A 379 2.13 3.80 29.51
C LEU A 379 1.78 2.34 29.84
N MET A 380 2.44 1.75 30.84
CA MET A 380 2.17 0.38 31.28
C MET A 380 0.77 0.20 31.90
N LYS A 381 0.20 1.27 32.48
CA LYS A 381 -1.19 1.30 32.96
C LYS A 381 -2.22 1.57 31.86
N GLY A 382 -1.79 1.99 30.67
CA GLY A 382 -2.68 2.43 29.58
C GLY A 382 -3.28 3.82 29.78
N ASN A 383 -2.70 4.64 30.66
CA ASN A 383 -3.17 5.97 30.97
C ASN A 383 -2.48 7.03 30.09
N VAL A 384 -3.28 7.91 29.47
CA VAL A 384 -2.79 9.07 28.70
C VAL A 384 -2.79 10.35 29.56
N MET A 385 -3.69 10.40 30.55
CA MET A 385 -3.89 11.54 31.44
C MET A 385 -3.50 11.17 32.87
N PHE A 386 -2.89 12.12 33.59
CA PHE A 386 -2.48 11.96 34.98
C PHE A 386 -2.78 13.22 35.81
N TYR A 387 -2.95 13.03 37.11
CA TYR A 387 -3.45 14.01 38.08
C TYR A 387 -2.32 14.49 38.98
N GLU A 388 -2.60 15.48 39.84
CA GLU A 388 -1.63 15.96 40.84
C GLU A 388 -1.09 14.82 41.71
N ASP A 389 -1.93 13.87 42.12
CA ASP A 389 -1.51 12.70 42.89
C ASP A 389 -0.52 11.82 42.11
N ASP A 390 -0.74 11.61 40.80
CA ASP A 390 0.16 10.82 39.95
C ASP A 390 1.56 11.49 39.78
N LEU A 391 1.60 12.83 39.76
CA LEU A 391 2.83 13.61 39.71
C LEU A 391 3.59 13.52 41.03
N LEU A 392 2.87 13.66 42.16
CA LEU A 392 3.43 13.56 43.51
C LEU A 392 3.98 12.15 43.78
N ASP A 393 3.25 11.11 43.38
CA ASP A 393 3.70 9.71 43.46
C ASP A 393 5.00 9.46 42.67
N SER A 394 5.21 10.23 41.59
CA SER A 394 6.42 10.21 40.76
C SER A 394 7.50 11.19 41.24
N GLY A 395 7.29 11.84 42.39
CA GLY A 395 8.23 12.79 42.99
C GLY A 395 8.40 14.09 42.22
N ILE A 396 7.44 14.48 41.38
CA ILE A 396 7.44 15.70 40.57
C ILE A 396 6.63 16.78 41.30
N ASP A 397 7.26 17.93 41.56
CA ASP A 397 6.54 19.09 42.09
C ASP A 397 5.73 19.78 40.97
N ILE A 398 4.53 20.26 41.30
CA ILE A 398 3.61 20.97 40.40
C ILE A 398 4.25 22.27 39.88
N THR A 399 5.07 22.93 40.69
CA THR A 399 5.77 24.15 40.26
C THR A 399 6.87 23.84 39.25
N GLU A 400 7.67 22.80 39.50
CA GLU A 400 8.70 22.27 38.60
C GLU A 400 8.06 21.78 37.29
N ALA A 401 6.90 21.14 37.40
CA ALA A 401 6.11 20.73 36.27
C ALA A 401 5.73 21.93 35.37
N SER A 402 5.14 22.98 35.92
CA SER A 402 4.68 24.14 35.15
C SER A 402 5.80 24.78 34.29
N VAL A 403 7.05 24.72 34.75
CA VAL A 403 8.23 25.22 34.02
C VAL A 403 8.62 24.35 32.81
N HIS A 404 8.33 23.05 32.85
CA HIS A 404 8.62 22.08 31.79
C HIS A 404 7.46 21.83 30.81
N SER A 405 6.48 22.74 30.78
CA SER A 405 5.27 22.67 29.96
C SER A 405 5.46 22.70 28.43
N GLY A 406 6.69 22.86 27.93
CA GLY A 406 7.02 22.51 26.54
C GLY A 406 7.00 21.00 26.28
N ILE A 407 7.23 20.20 27.33
CA ILE A 407 7.33 18.73 27.32
C ILE A 407 5.96 18.09 27.59
N PHE A 408 5.06 18.79 28.28
CA PHE A 408 3.68 18.37 28.53
C PHE A 408 2.74 19.57 28.59
N THR A 409 1.51 19.40 28.16
CA THR A 409 0.52 20.47 28.21
C THR A 409 -0.18 20.48 29.56
N GLU A 410 -0.19 21.62 30.25
CA GLU A 410 -1.10 21.88 31.36
C GLU A 410 -2.49 22.18 30.79
N ILE A 411 -3.45 21.29 31.05
CA ILE A 411 -4.84 21.54 30.68
C ILE A 411 -5.50 22.18 31.90
N PHE A 412 -5.52 23.52 31.90
CA PHE A 412 -6.18 24.30 32.93
C PHE A 412 -7.66 23.95 33.03
N ARG A 413 -8.16 23.88 34.26
CA ARG A 413 -9.58 23.96 34.56
C ARG A 413 -9.86 25.33 35.17
N GLU A 414 -10.24 26.30 34.35
CA GLU A 414 -10.65 27.63 34.82
C GLU A 414 -12.15 27.91 34.65
N GLU A 415 -12.97 26.90 34.30
CA GLU A 415 -14.39 27.15 34.00
C GLU A 415 -15.39 26.29 34.79
N CYS A 416 -14.95 25.25 35.51
CA CYS A 416 -15.79 24.66 36.54
C CYS A 416 -15.64 25.48 37.83
N VAL A 417 -16.59 26.38 38.07
CA VAL A 417 -16.73 27.28 39.24
C VAL A 417 -16.59 26.56 40.62
N ILE A 418 -16.46 25.23 40.65
CA ILE A 418 -16.58 24.39 41.84
C ILE A 418 -15.25 23.67 42.23
N TYR A 419 -14.39 23.30 41.27
CA TYR A 419 -13.15 22.55 41.57
C TYR A 419 -11.99 22.97 40.65
N GLN A 420 -11.10 23.84 41.13
CA GLN A 420 -9.83 24.21 40.48
C GLN A 420 -8.83 23.03 40.51
N ARG A 421 -9.13 21.91 39.84
CA ARG A 421 -8.23 20.75 39.75
C ARG A 421 -7.50 20.74 38.42
N LYS A 422 -6.18 20.58 38.45
CA LYS A 422 -5.33 20.52 37.25
C LYS A 422 -5.21 19.08 36.74
N VAL A 423 -5.21 18.92 35.42
CA VAL A 423 -4.94 17.64 34.75
C VAL A 423 -3.80 17.83 33.77
N TYR A 424 -2.93 16.84 33.71
CA TYR A 424 -1.72 16.87 32.91
C TYR A 424 -1.70 15.71 31.92
N CYS A 425 -1.13 15.97 30.74
CA CYS A 425 -0.79 14.95 29.76
C CYS A 425 0.43 15.39 28.95
N PHE A 426 1.14 14.42 28.39
CA PHE A 426 2.17 14.72 27.40
C PHE A 426 1.55 15.37 26.17
N VAL A 427 2.34 16.17 25.46
CA VAL A 427 1.90 16.88 24.24
C VAL A 427 1.28 15.93 23.21
N HIS A 428 1.79 14.70 23.15
CA HIS A 428 1.23 13.61 22.37
C HIS A 428 1.62 12.24 22.98
N LEU A 429 0.80 11.20 22.74
CA LEU A 429 1.07 9.84 23.23
C LEU A 429 2.43 9.31 22.75
N SER A 430 2.81 9.57 21.50
CA SER A 430 4.12 9.19 20.98
C SER A 430 5.29 9.76 21.78
N PHE A 431 5.11 10.93 22.41
CA PHE A 431 6.13 11.54 23.23
C PHE A 431 6.22 10.87 24.61
N GLN A 432 5.09 10.42 25.16
CA GLN A 432 5.05 9.53 26.32
C GLN A 432 5.77 8.20 26.02
N GLU A 433 5.53 7.60 24.86
CA GLU A 433 6.20 6.35 24.45
C GLU A 433 7.72 6.54 24.25
N PHE A 434 8.14 7.67 23.67
CA PHE A 434 9.56 8.03 23.54
C PHE A 434 10.25 8.18 24.91
N LEU A 435 9.65 8.94 25.84
CA LEU A 435 10.21 9.12 27.18
C LEU A 435 10.22 7.81 27.98
N ALA A 436 9.19 6.97 27.83
CA ALA A 436 9.17 5.65 28.43
C ALA A 436 10.33 4.78 27.93
N ALA A 437 10.63 4.81 26.62
CA ALA A 437 11.77 4.10 26.05
C ALA A 437 13.11 4.60 26.59
N LEU A 438 13.25 5.93 26.74
CA LEU A 438 14.41 6.55 27.37
C LEU A 438 14.60 6.10 28.83
N TYR A 439 13.51 6.01 29.60
CA TYR A 439 13.54 5.53 30.98
C TYR A 439 14.02 4.07 31.10
N VAL A 440 13.58 3.20 30.19
CA VAL A 440 13.98 1.78 30.20
C VAL A 440 15.48 1.64 29.93
N LEU A 441 16.05 2.40 28.99
CA LEU A 441 17.51 2.40 28.80
C LEU A 441 18.26 3.01 29.98
N HIS A 442 17.73 4.06 30.60
CA HIS A 442 18.31 4.61 31.82
C HIS A 442 18.34 3.57 32.96
N CYS A 443 17.25 2.82 33.13
CA CYS A 443 17.17 1.72 34.10
C CYS A 443 18.17 0.60 33.80
N TYR A 444 18.39 0.28 32.52
CA TYR A 444 19.42 -0.67 32.09
C TYR A 444 20.82 -0.20 32.49
N GLN A 445 21.18 1.05 32.21
CA GLN A 445 22.51 1.60 32.54
C GLN A 445 22.78 1.64 34.04
N ASN A 446 21.74 1.82 34.87
CA ASN A 446 21.83 1.82 36.32
C ASN A 446 21.52 0.46 36.99
N GLN A 447 21.36 -0.61 36.20
CA GLN A 447 21.07 -1.97 36.69
C GLN A 447 19.81 -2.07 37.57
N ASN A 448 18.77 -1.27 37.30
CA ASN A 448 17.49 -1.36 38.01
C ASN A 448 16.69 -2.58 37.54
N THR A 449 16.94 -3.73 38.16
CA THR A 449 16.39 -5.04 37.74
C THR A 449 14.87 -5.14 37.83
N LYS A 450 14.19 -4.36 38.70
CA LYS A 450 12.73 -4.43 38.86
C LYS A 450 11.99 -4.03 37.59
N VAL A 451 12.39 -2.91 36.97
CA VAL A 451 11.80 -2.40 35.73
C VAL A 451 12.13 -3.34 34.57
N LEU A 452 13.38 -3.81 34.49
CA LEU A 452 13.82 -4.70 33.41
C LEU A 452 13.04 -6.01 33.43
N GLN A 453 12.80 -6.61 34.60
CA GLN A 453 12.09 -7.90 34.72
C GLN A 453 10.70 -7.90 34.07
N MET A 454 10.05 -6.75 33.91
CA MET A 454 8.77 -6.63 33.19
C MET A 454 8.86 -7.08 31.72
N PHE A 455 10.05 -7.01 31.12
CA PHE A 455 10.31 -7.42 29.74
C PHE A 455 10.84 -8.86 29.62
N LYS A 456 10.99 -9.59 30.74
CA LYS A 456 11.47 -10.97 30.72
C LYS A 456 10.42 -11.88 30.10
N ALA A 457 10.67 -12.31 28.86
CA ALA A 457 9.83 -13.28 28.18
C ALA A 457 10.02 -14.69 28.79
N TRP A 458 8.93 -15.45 28.93
CA TRP A 458 8.96 -16.83 29.44
C TRP A 458 9.87 -17.76 28.62
N CYS A 459 10.12 -17.44 27.35
CA CYS A 459 10.96 -18.22 26.44
C CYS A 459 12.42 -17.75 26.35
N LEU A 460 12.82 -16.69 27.07
CA LEU A 460 14.19 -16.15 27.04
C LEU A 460 14.87 -16.36 28.39
N GLN A 461 16.04 -16.99 28.40
CA GLN A 461 16.91 -17.04 29.58
C GLN A 461 17.70 -15.74 29.65
N TRP A 462 17.66 -15.08 30.82
CA TRP A 462 18.44 -13.88 31.10
C TRP A 462 19.65 -14.26 31.95
N SER A 463 20.81 -13.67 31.69
CA SER A 463 21.96 -13.81 32.58
C SER A 463 21.74 -13.08 33.92
N GLU A 464 22.53 -13.41 34.94
CA GLU A 464 22.49 -12.74 36.26
C GLU A 464 22.64 -11.21 36.12
N ASN A 465 23.50 -10.77 35.21
CA ASN A 465 23.56 -9.40 34.72
C ASN A 465 22.86 -9.34 33.35
N VAL A 466 21.67 -8.76 33.29
CA VAL A 466 20.88 -8.65 32.06
C VAL A 466 21.69 -7.90 31.01
N LYS A 467 21.90 -8.49 29.84
CA LYS A 467 22.56 -7.80 28.72
C LYS A 467 21.55 -6.99 27.92
N LEU A 468 22.00 -5.92 27.25
CA LEU A 468 21.11 -5.09 26.42
C LEU A 468 20.40 -5.93 25.33
N GLU A 469 21.11 -6.87 24.70
CA GLU A 469 20.52 -7.79 23.71
C GLU A 469 19.37 -8.63 24.29
N GLU A 470 19.47 -9.07 25.55
CA GLU A 470 18.43 -9.86 26.22
C GLU A 470 17.19 -9.01 26.54
N LEU A 471 17.42 -7.76 26.98
CA LEU A 471 16.36 -6.78 27.21
C LEU A 471 15.61 -6.45 25.92
N LEU A 472 16.34 -6.13 24.85
CA LEU A 472 15.75 -5.74 23.57
C LEU A 472 14.99 -6.91 22.93
N CYS A 473 15.53 -8.13 22.96
CA CYS A 473 14.80 -9.32 22.51
C CYS A 473 13.53 -9.56 23.34
N GLY A 474 13.60 -9.33 24.66
CA GLY A 474 12.44 -9.36 25.55
C GLY A 474 11.38 -8.33 25.18
N ALA A 475 11.77 -7.09 24.89
CA ALA A 475 10.87 -6.03 24.45
C ALA A 475 10.21 -6.36 23.10
N VAL A 476 10.98 -6.86 22.12
CA VAL A 476 10.45 -7.36 20.83
C VAL A 476 9.39 -8.43 21.05
N HIS A 477 9.67 -9.41 21.92
CA HIS A 477 8.72 -10.47 22.24
C HIS A 477 7.42 -9.91 22.85
N ASN A 478 7.52 -8.99 23.81
CA ASN A 478 6.35 -8.39 24.46
C ASN A 478 5.50 -7.56 23.50
N ALA A 479 6.12 -6.76 22.62
CA ALA A 479 5.39 -6.00 21.61
C ALA A 479 4.65 -6.92 20.63
N VAL A 480 5.30 -8.00 20.18
CA VAL A 480 4.69 -8.98 19.26
C VAL A 480 3.44 -9.64 19.85
N HIS A 481 3.47 -9.94 21.15
CA HIS A 481 2.36 -10.57 21.86
C HIS A 481 1.37 -9.57 22.49
N SER A 482 1.55 -8.27 22.25
CA SER A 482 0.59 -7.24 22.67
C SER A 482 -0.72 -7.41 21.91
N LYS A 483 -1.85 -7.36 22.63
CA LYS A 483 -3.19 -7.56 22.03
C LYS A 483 -3.61 -6.44 21.07
N ASN A 484 -3.23 -5.19 21.36
CA ASN A 484 -3.67 -3.99 20.65
C ASN A 484 -2.49 -3.15 20.10
N GLY A 485 -1.24 -3.54 20.34
CA GLY A 485 -0.06 -2.88 19.77
C GLY A 485 0.43 -1.64 20.49
N HIS A 486 -0.07 -1.39 21.71
CA HIS A 486 0.33 -0.27 22.55
C HIS A 486 1.84 -0.18 22.89
N LEU A 487 2.66 -1.17 22.51
CA LEU A 487 4.12 -1.17 22.69
C LEU A 487 4.89 -1.00 21.38
N ASP A 488 4.21 -0.86 20.24
CA ASP A 488 4.86 -0.86 18.93
C ASP A 488 5.78 0.35 18.74
N LEU A 489 5.26 1.55 19.03
CA LEU A 489 6.02 2.79 18.86
C LEU A 489 7.05 2.96 19.98
N PHE A 490 6.70 2.56 21.21
CA PHE A 490 7.66 2.39 22.30
C PHE A 490 8.84 1.50 21.88
N LEU A 491 8.60 0.35 21.25
CA LEU A 491 9.66 -0.57 20.81
C LEU A 491 10.55 0.07 19.75
N ARG A 492 9.97 0.80 18.78
CA ARG A 492 10.72 1.56 17.78
C ARG A 492 11.68 2.55 18.42
N PHE A 493 11.20 3.36 19.36
CA PHE A 493 12.04 4.29 20.10
C PHE A 493 13.10 3.58 20.93
N LEU A 494 12.75 2.48 21.62
CA LEU A 494 13.70 1.74 22.44
C LEU A 494 14.88 1.21 21.59
N LEU A 495 14.59 0.63 20.42
CA LEU A 495 15.60 0.14 19.50
C LEU A 495 16.41 1.26 18.86
N GLY A 496 15.76 2.38 18.49
CA GLY A 496 16.44 3.55 17.95
C GLY A 496 17.38 4.22 18.97
N ILE A 497 16.94 4.44 20.21
CA ILE A 497 17.74 5.06 21.29
C ILE A 497 18.88 4.12 21.70
N SER A 498 18.78 2.81 21.42
CA SER A 498 19.87 1.87 21.67
C SER A 498 21.08 2.07 20.75
N LEU A 499 20.94 2.84 19.65
CA LEU A 499 22.07 3.21 18.79
C LEU A 499 22.95 4.26 19.46
N GLU A 500 24.27 4.08 19.36
CA GLU A 500 25.26 5.01 19.93
C GLU A 500 25.08 6.44 19.40
N ALA A 501 24.75 6.61 18.11
CA ALA A 501 24.51 7.93 17.51
C ALA A 501 23.38 8.69 18.20
N ASN A 502 22.26 8.02 18.51
CA ASN A 502 21.13 8.62 19.21
C ASN A 502 21.42 8.85 20.70
N GLN A 503 22.21 7.99 21.33
CA GLN A 503 22.69 8.21 22.70
C GLN A 503 23.60 9.43 22.81
N ARG A 504 24.38 9.76 21.77
CA ARG A 504 25.20 10.97 21.72
C ARG A 504 24.35 12.25 21.66
N ILE A 505 23.22 12.24 20.93
CA ILE A 505 22.27 13.36 20.92
C ILE A 505 21.68 13.58 22.33
N LEU A 506 21.42 12.48 23.05
CA LEU A 506 20.87 12.46 24.40
C LEU A 506 21.95 12.39 25.50
N GLN A 507 23.19 12.74 25.15
CA GLN A 507 24.32 12.74 26.07
C GLN A 507 24.05 13.75 27.18
N GLY A 508 24.10 13.30 28.43
CA GLY A 508 23.64 14.07 29.59
C GLY A 508 22.42 13.45 30.28
N LEU A 509 21.60 12.67 29.57
CA LEU A 509 20.58 11.77 30.15
C LEU A 509 21.05 10.32 30.16
N LEU A 510 21.69 9.89 29.07
CA LEU A 510 22.25 8.56 28.89
C LEU A 510 23.77 8.64 28.71
N THR A 511 24.47 7.58 29.09
CA THR A 511 25.90 7.41 28.79
C THR A 511 26.03 6.67 27.46
N PRO A 512 26.71 7.22 26.43
CA PRO A 512 26.91 6.50 25.16
C PRO A 512 27.65 5.19 25.38
N THR A 513 27.07 4.09 24.90
CA THR A 513 27.68 2.76 24.95
C THR A 513 27.83 2.20 23.54
N HIS A 514 29.04 1.75 23.19
CA HIS A 514 29.26 1.04 21.95
C HIS A 514 28.52 -0.31 22.01
N THR A 515 27.44 -0.42 21.24
CA THR A 515 26.49 -1.54 21.34
C THR A 515 26.46 -2.33 20.04
N ASN A 516 26.76 -3.64 20.10
CA ASN A 516 26.49 -4.52 18.97
C ASN A 516 25.03 -5.01 19.04
N LEU A 517 24.22 -4.62 18.05
CA LEU A 517 22.81 -4.96 17.95
C LEU A 517 22.52 -6.12 16.98
N GLU A 518 23.55 -6.77 16.41
CA GLU A 518 23.41 -7.85 15.43
C GLU A 518 22.52 -8.99 15.91
N LYS A 519 22.64 -9.42 17.17
CA LYS A 519 21.80 -10.50 17.72
C LYS A 519 20.34 -10.11 17.83
N THR A 520 20.06 -8.85 18.20
CA THR A 520 18.68 -8.33 18.26
C THR A 520 18.08 -8.27 16.85
N ILE A 521 18.86 -7.83 15.86
CA ILE A 521 18.47 -7.82 14.45
C ILE A 521 18.20 -9.26 13.96
N GLU A 522 19.08 -10.21 14.27
CA GLU A 522 18.90 -11.63 13.95
C GLU A 522 17.63 -12.19 14.59
N TYR A 523 17.35 -11.83 15.84
CA TYR A 523 16.14 -12.24 16.54
C TYR A 523 14.88 -11.66 15.89
N ILE A 524 14.85 -10.36 15.58
CA ILE A 524 13.72 -9.73 14.87
C ILE A 524 13.49 -10.43 13.52
N ASN A 525 14.55 -10.64 12.74
CA ASN A 525 14.51 -11.37 11.49
C ASN A 525 13.96 -12.80 11.65
N LYS A 526 14.34 -13.50 12.73
CA LYS A 526 13.84 -14.83 13.06
C LYS A 526 12.34 -14.81 13.38
N VAL A 527 11.87 -13.79 14.10
CA VAL A 527 10.44 -13.61 14.43
C VAL A 527 9.63 -13.37 13.15
N ILE A 528 10.09 -12.49 12.26
CA ILE A 528 9.44 -12.22 10.97
C ILE A 528 9.36 -13.49 10.10
N LYS A 529 10.42 -14.31 10.11
CA LYS A 529 10.55 -15.52 9.27
C LYS A 529 9.74 -16.71 9.77
N ASN A 530 9.74 -16.97 11.08
CA ASN A 530 9.30 -18.26 11.64
C ASN A 530 7.95 -18.21 12.38
N TYR A 531 7.39 -17.03 12.64
CA TYR A 531 6.17 -16.92 13.44
C TYR A 531 4.92 -17.05 12.56
N HIS A 532 4.47 -18.29 12.36
CA HIS A 532 3.20 -18.60 11.68
C HIS A 532 2.02 -18.11 12.53
N GLY A 533 1.49 -16.92 12.22
CA GLY A 533 0.41 -16.28 12.97
C GLY A 533 0.65 -14.80 13.30
N LEU A 534 1.81 -14.25 12.93
CA LEU A 534 2.08 -12.81 13.04
C LEU A 534 1.11 -12.04 12.14
N SER A 535 0.42 -11.03 12.69
CA SER A 535 -0.42 -10.17 11.85
C SER A 535 0.44 -9.38 10.86
N THR A 536 -0.17 -8.94 9.76
CA THR A 536 0.45 -8.05 8.77
C THR A 536 1.10 -6.84 9.46
N ASP A 537 0.40 -6.30 10.45
CA ASP A 537 0.73 -5.04 11.11
C ASP A 537 1.91 -5.20 12.08
N ARG A 538 1.96 -6.32 12.81
CA ARG A 538 3.12 -6.69 13.63
C ARG A 538 4.36 -6.91 12.78
N SER A 539 4.18 -7.46 11.58
CA SER A 539 5.28 -7.68 10.66
C SER A 539 5.83 -6.33 10.21
N ILE A 540 4.96 -5.39 9.77
CA ILE A 540 5.35 -4.02 9.43
C ILE A 540 6.08 -3.32 10.59
N ASN A 541 5.54 -3.37 11.81
CA ASN A 541 6.17 -2.68 12.93
C ASN A 541 7.61 -3.17 13.20
N LEU A 542 7.84 -4.49 13.16
CA LEU A 542 9.19 -5.05 13.32
C LEU A 542 10.16 -4.60 12.22
N LEU A 543 9.64 -4.39 11.01
CA LEU A 543 10.40 -3.91 9.87
C LEU A 543 10.75 -2.41 10.03
N LEU A 544 9.82 -1.61 10.57
CA LEU A 544 10.08 -0.23 10.98
C LEU A 544 11.09 -0.13 12.13
N CYS A 545 11.05 -1.06 13.08
CA CYS A 545 12.07 -1.17 14.12
C CYS A 545 13.48 -1.37 13.53
N LEU A 546 13.62 -2.24 12.53
CA LEU A 546 14.91 -2.44 11.85
C LEU A 546 15.36 -1.18 11.08
N PHE A 547 14.43 -0.38 10.56
CA PHE A 547 14.72 0.92 9.96
C PHE A 547 15.21 1.95 10.98
N GLU A 548 14.58 2.06 12.15
CA GLU A 548 15.06 2.94 13.24
C GLU A 548 16.46 2.58 13.72
N MET A 549 16.86 1.30 13.58
CA MET A 549 18.21 0.83 13.89
C MET A 549 19.25 1.21 12.81
N ASN A 550 18.88 2.06 11.84
CA ASN A 550 19.70 2.54 10.72
C ASN A 550 20.45 1.40 10.01
N ASN A 551 19.84 0.22 9.94
CA ASN A 551 20.50 -0.93 9.36
C ASN A 551 20.38 -0.88 7.82
N GLN A 552 21.37 -0.25 7.17
CA GLN A 552 21.50 -0.26 5.71
C GLN A 552 21.73 -1.68 5.14
N SER A 553 22.06 -2.68 5.98
CA SER A 553 22.10 -4.08 5.55
C SER A 553 20.70 -4.65 5.35
N LEU A 554 19.62 -4.03 5.85
CA LEU A 554 18.27 -4.60 5.79
C LEU A 554 17.74 -4.70 4.35
N SER A 555 17.92 -3.65 3.52
CA SER A 555 17.54 -3.69 2.10
C SER A 555 18.33 -4.78 1.37
N ARG A 556 19.62 -4.90 1.69
CA ARG A 556 20.54 -5.87 1.10
C ARG A 556 20.27 -7.31 1.56
N GLU A 557 20.08 -7.55 2.85
CA GLU A 557 19.78 -8.85 3.47
C GLU A 557 18.40 -9.34 3.09
N ILE A 558 17.41 -8.46 2.91
CA ILE A 558 16.10 -8.84 2.40
C ILE A 558 16.21 -9.14 0.90
N GLN A 559 16.87 -8.32 0.10
CA GLN A 559 17.14 -8.65 -1.31
C GLN A 559 17.94 -9.94 -1.46
N GLU A 560 18.92 -10.17 -0.61
CA GLU A 560 19.79 -11.35 -0.62
C GLU A 560 19.01 -12.56 -0.12
N TYR A 561 18.18 -12.45 0.92
CA TYR A 561 17.23 -13.49 1.34
C TYR A 561 16.23 -13.86 0.24
N LEU A 562 15.76 -12.88 -0.54
CA LEU A 562 14.84 -13.06 -1.66
C LEU A 562 15.55 -13.68 -2.89
N LYS A 563 16.79 -13.27 -3.18
CA LYS A 563 17.62 -13.83 -4.26
C LYS A 563 18.14 -15.23 -3.94
N THR A 564 18.42 -15.53 -2.68
CA THR A 564 19.11 -16.77 -2.26
C THR A 564 18.24 -18.01 -2.15
N LYS A 565 16.91 -17.94 -2.38
CA LYS A 565 16.07 -19.14 -2.24
C LYS A 565 15.18 -19.43 -3.45
N LYS A 566 15.80 -20.09 -4.43
CA LYS A 566 15.15 -21.17 -5.20
C LYS A 566 14.63 -22.34 -4.33
N VAL A 567 14.79 -22.31 -2.99
CA VAL A 567 14.52 -23.44 -2.07
C VAL A 567 14.00 -23.00 -0.67
N SER A 568 13.02 -22.10 -0.55
CA SER A 568 12.18 -22.07 0.67
C SER A 568 10.84 -22.76 0.38
N GLN A 569 10.54 -23.85 1.10
CA GLN A 569 9.24 -24.52 1.05
C GLN A 569 8.08 -23.66 1.60
N VAL A 570 8.38 -22.49 2.19
CA VAL A 570 7.40 -21.61 2.84
C VAL A 570 6.99 -20.49 1.90
N LYS A 571 5.70 -20.43 1.55
CA LYS A 571 5.08 -19.34 0.80
C LYS A 571 4.86 -18.11 1.69
N LEU A 572 5.22 -16.93 1.20
CA LEU A 572 4.93 -15.65 1.85
C LEU A 572 3.41 -15.40 1.85
N SER A 573 2.88 -14.95 2.99
CA SER A 573 1.49 -14.51 3.10
C SER A 573 1.30 -13.13 2.44
N PRO A 574 0.07 -12.75 2.03
CA PRO A 574 -0.20 -11.41 1.52
C PRO A 574 0.17 -10.28 2.49
N GLY A 575 0.10 -10.54 3.80
CA GLY A 575 0.54 -9.61 4.84
C GLY A 575 2.06 -9.40 4.83
N GLN A 576 2.82 -10.49 4.71
CA GLN A 576 4.28 -10.40 4.56
C GLN A 576 4.68 -9.69 3.27
N CYS A 577 3.97 -9.94 2.16
CA CYS A 577 4.18 -9.21 0.90
C CYS A 577 3.87 -7.71 1.04
N THR A 578 2.81 -7.36 1.76
CA THR A 578 2.46 -5.97 2.08
C THR A 578 3.58 -5.29 2.87
N ALA A 579 4.07 -5.97 3.90
CA ALA A 579 5.11 -5.44 4.76
C ALA A 579 6.41 -5.24 3.98
N LEU A 580 6.75 -6.22 3.13
CA LEU A 580 7.88 -6.16 2.23
C LEU A 580 7.80 -4.99 1.24
N ALA A 581 6.63 -4.75 0.64
CA ALA A 581 6.42 -3.61 -0.25
C ALA A 581 6.66 -2.28 0.49
N ASN A 582 6.12 -2.12 1.70
CA ASN A 582 6.32 -0.92 2.52
C ASN A 582 7.80 -0.70 2.84
N MET A 583 8.55 -1.76 3.13
CA MET A 583 9.99 -1.63 3.37
C MET A 583 10.76 -1.16 2.14
N ILE A 584 10.45 -1.72 0.97
CA ILE A 584 11.09 -1.32 -0.28
C ILE A 584 10.78 0.17 -0.54
N LEU A 585 9.54 0.59 -0.26
CA LEU A 585 9.13 1.99 -0.35
C LEU A 585 9.87 2.91 0.63
N ILE A 586 10.09 2.48 1.87
CA ILE A 586 10.77 3.28 2.91
C ILE A 586 12.28 3.38 2.65
N SER A 587 12.89 2.35 2.05
CA SER A 587 14.32 2.35 1.74
C SER A 587 14.70 3.52 0.82
N GLU A 588 15.74 4.27 1.17
CA GLU A 588 16.26 5.36 0.33
C GLU A 588 16.93 4.86 -0.96
N GLU A 589 17.22 3.55 -1.04
CA GLU A 589 17.84 2.93 -2.22
C GLU A 589 16.83 2.69 -3.34
N VAL A 590 17.22 3.04 -4.57
CA VAL A 590 16.46 2.70 -5.77
C VAL A 590 16.71 1.23 -6.11
N LEU A 591 15.64 0.45 -6.23
CA LEU A 591 15.72 -0.96 -6.61
C LEU A 591 16.05 -1.09 -8.11
N ASP A 592 17.09 -1.82 -8.47
CA ASP A 592 17.42 -2.01 -9.89
C ASP A 592 16.36 -2.82 -10.63
N GLU A 593 15.88 -3.92 -10.04
CA GLU A 593 14.86 -4.79 -10.62
C GLU A 593 13.89 -5.34 -9.57
N LEU A 594 12.59 -5.20 -9.81
CA LEU A 594 11.51 -5.84 -9.08
C LEU A 594 10.90 -6.97 -9.94
N ASP A 595 11.27 -8.21 -9.66
CA ASP A 595 10.72 -9.39 -10.34
C ASP A 595 9.79 -10.15 -9.41
N LEU A 596 8.48 -10.05 -9.64
CA LEU A 596 7.48 -10.70 -8.80
C LEU A 596 7.65 -12.22 -8.76
N LYS A 597 8.18 -12.85 -9.81
CA LYS A 597 8.36 -14.31 -9.85
C LYS A 597 9.48 -14.79 -8.94
N GLN A 598 10.36 -13.90 -8.48
CA GLN A 598 11.35 -14.22 -7.45
C GLN A 598 10.72 -14.38 -6.05
N TYR A 599 9.49 -13.90 -5.85
CA TYR A 599 8.79 -13.99 -4.56
C TYR A 599 7.87 -15.20 -4.54
N ASN A 600 8.15 -16.18 -3.65
CA ASN A 600 7.30 -17.35 -3.47
C ASN A 600 6.01 -16.98 -2.70
N THR A 601 4.95 -16.55 -3.39
CA THR A 601 3.66 -16.17 -2.78
C THR A 601 2.46 -16.57 -3.64
N PHE A 602 1.24 -16.34 -3.14
CA PHE A 602 -0.01 -16.50 -3.89
C PHE A 602 -0.30 -15.26 -4.75
N LYS A 603 -1.21 -15.37 -5.72
CA LYS A 603 -1.64 -14.25 -6.59
C LYS A 603 -1.96 -12.96 -5.82
N LYS A 604 -2.66 -13.07 -4.68
CA LYS A 604 -2.97 -11.93 -3.81
C LYS A 604 -1.71 -11.27 -3.23
N GLY A 605 -0.64 -12.01 -2.98
CA GLY A 605 0.64 -11.48 -2.52
C GLY A 605 1.38 -10.66 -3.58
N TYR A 606 1.31 -11.06 -4.85
CA TYR A 606 1.87 -10.28 -5.97
C TYR A 606 1.24 -8.89 -6.07
N SER A 607 -0.08 -8.81 -6.00
CA SER A 607 -0.79 -7.52 -5.96
C SER A 607 -0.32 -6.64 -4.79
N ARG A 608 0.01 -7.22 -3.63
CA ARG A 608 0.54 -6.46 -2.47
C ARG A 608 1.96 -5.93 -2.67
N LEU A 609 2.72 -6.45 -3.63
CA LEU A 609 4.07 -6.00 -3.95
C LEU A 609 4.11 -4.89 -5.00
N VAL A 610 3.04 -4.70 -5.78
CA VAL A 610 2.94 -3.69 -6.85
C VAL A 610 3.32 -2.26 -6.41
N PRO A 611 2.98 -1.77 -5.19
CA PRO A 611 3.39 -0.43 -4.77
C PRO A 611 4.90 -0.15 -4.88
N ALA A 612 5.74 -1.19 -4.70
CA ALA A 612 7.20 -1.08 -4.80
C ALA A 612 7.71 -0.71 -6.21
N VAL A 613 6.86 -0.78 -7.24
CA VAL A 613 7.18 -0.35 -8.60
C VAL A 613 7.65 1.11 -8.64
N SER A 614 7.09 1.97 -7.77
CA SER A 614 7.41 3.40 -7.70
C SER A 614 8.86 3.73 -7.32
N VAL A 615 9.62 2.75 -6.83
CA VAL A 615 11.00 2.94 -6.36
C VAL A 615 11.99 2.04 -7.10
N CYS A 616 11.58 1.40 -8.20
CA CYS A 616 12.43 0.53 -8.99
C CYS A 616 12.72 1.08 -10.40
N ARG A 617 13.87 0.70 -11.00
CA ARG A 617 14.21 1.07 -12.39
C ARG A 617 13.55 0.13 -13.40
N LYS A 618 13.39 -1.14 -13.03
CA LYS A 618 12.83 -2.20 -13.88
C LYS A 618 11.82 -3.03 -13.09
N ALA A 619 10.60 -3.15 -13.60
CA ALA A 619 9.54 -3.97 -13.01
C ALA A 619 9.15 -5.11 -13.96
N LEU A 620 9.27 -6.35 -13.49
CA LEU A 620 8.83 -7.58 -14.16
C LEU A 620 7.59 -8.11 -13.45
N LEU A 621 6.42 -7.73 -13.94
CA LEU A 621 5.11 -8.06 -13.36
C LEU A 621 4.33 -9.05 -14.24
N ALA A 622 5.01 -9.71 -15.19
CA ALA A 622 4.38 -10.64 -16.10
C ALA A 622 3.76 -11.84 -15.35
N ASP A 623 2.61 -12.34 -15.84
CA ASP A 623 1.92 -13.50 -15.27
C ASP A 623 1.57 -13.34 -13.77
N SER A 624 1.26 -12.13 -13.31
CA SER A 624 1.07 -11.82 -11.88
C SER A 624 -0.40 -11.70 -11.46
N ASN A 625 -1.33 -11.90 -12.40
CA ASN A 625 -2.77 -11.75 -12.19
C ASN A 625 -3.12 -10.36 -11.64
N LEU A 626 -2.54 -9.34 -12.27
CA LEU A 626 -2.78 -7.94 -11.94
C LEU A 626 -4.26 -7.57 -12.11
N THR A 627 -4.72 -6.64 -11.28
CA THR A 627 -6.09 -6.13 -11.25
C THR A 627 -6.13 -4.67 -11.72
N GLU A 628 -7.32 -4.13 -11.99
CA GLU A 628 -7.47 -2.69 -12.29
C GLU A 628 -6.87 -1.79 -11.19
N GLU A 629 -6.99 -2.20 -9.92
CA GLU A 629 -6.36 -1.51 -8.79
C GLU A 629 -4.83 -1.50 -8.91
N SER A 630 -4.25 -2.60 -9.41
CA SER A 630 -2.82 -2.66 -9.68
C SER A 630 -2.42 -1.67 -10.78
N CYS A 631 -3.23 -1.52 -11.83
CA CYS A 631 -3.01 -0.51 -12.88
C CYS A 631 -3.10 0.93 -12.34
N LYS A 632 -4.03 1.23 -11.42
CA LYS A 632 -4.10 2.54 -10.76
C LYS A 632 -2.83 2.85 -9.96
N ILE A 633 -2.35 1.90 -9.16
CA ILE A 633 -1.11 2.04 -8.40
C ILE A 633 0.09 2.29 -9.33
N ILE A 634 0.20 1.53 -10.41
CA ILE A 634 1.27 1.70 -11.41
C ILE A 634 1.14 3.07 -12.11
N SER A 635 -0.07 3.51 -12.44
CA SER A 635 -0.33 4.83 -13.01
C SER A 635 0.15 5.94 -12.07
N SER A 636 -0.18 5.87 -10.78
CA SER A 636 0.32 6.79 -9.75
C SER A 636 1.85 6.76 -9.65
N ALA A 637 2.45 5.57 -9.72
CA ALA A 637 3.91 5.42 -9.73
C ALA A 637 4.57 6.10 -10.95
N LEU A 638 3.93 6.08 -12.12
CA LEU A 638 4.41 6.77 -13.32
C LEU A 638 4.24 8.30 -13.23
N GLN A 639 3.25 8.78 -12.47
CA GLN A 639 3.01 10.21 -12.25
C GLN A 639 3.95 10.82 -11.22
N SER A 640 4.60 10.00 -10.39
CA SER A 640 5.46 10.47 -9.31
C SER A 640 6.75 11.11 -9.85
N VAL A 641 7.03 12.33 -9.40
CA VAL A 641 8.23 13.13 -9.76
C VAL A 641 9.53 12.34 -9.56
N ASN A 642 9.59 11.55 -8.49
CA ASN A 642 10.77 10.84 -8.04
C ASN A 642 10.85 9.39 -8.55
N SER A 643 9.90 8.96 -9.37
CA SER A 643 9.89 7.60 -9.91
C SER A 643 11.12 7.36 -10.80
N PRO A 644 11.92 6.30 -10.54
CA PRO A 644 13.08 5.95 -11.36
C PRO A 644 12.75 4.92 -12.47
N LEU A 645 11.49 4.53 -12.60
CA LEU A 645 11.03 3.45 -13.49
C LEU A 645 11.28 3.78 -14.96
N LYS A 646 12.03 2.90 -15.63
CA LYS A 646 12.37 2.98 -17.06
C LYS A 646 11.87 1.78 -17.85
N TYR A 647 11.64 0.65 -17.21
CA TYR A 647 11.20 -0.58 -17.86
C TYR A 647 10.05 -1.21 -17.08
N LEU A 648 8.96 -1.53 -17.78
CA LEU A 648 7.78 -2.16 -17.20
C LEU A 648 7.29 -3.29 -18.10
N ASP A 649 7.27 -4.50 -17.56
CA ASP A 649 6.72 -5.68 -18.22
C ASP A 649 5.43 -6.13 -17.51
N LEU A 650 4.30 -5.94 -18.18
CA LEU A 650 2.96 -6.34 -17.73
C LEU A 650 2.41 -7.54 -18.49
N SER A 651 3.24 -8.19 -19.30
CA SER A 651 2.82 -9.23 -20.24
C SER A 651 2.08 -10.37 -19.54
N ASN A 652 1.16 -11.03 -20.23
CA ASN A 652 0.38 -12.14 -19.70
C ASN A 652 -0.41 -11.79 -18.43
N ASN A 653 -1.02 -10.61 -18.41
CA ASN A 653 -2.05 -10.25 -17.45
C ASN A 653 -3.31 -9.87 -18.24
N ASP A 654 -4.48 -10.31 -17.81
CA ASP A 654 -5.77 -9.96 -18.44
C ASP A 654 -6.14 -8.50 -18.09
N LEU A 655 -5.38 -7.55 -18.65
CA LEU A 655 -5.55 -6.13 -18.39
C LEU A 655 -6.76 -5.57 -19.13
N GLN A 656 -7.05 -6.14 -20.31
CA GLN A 656 -8.04 -5.62 -21.26
C GLN A 656 -7.73 -4.14 -21.60
N ASP A 657 -8.60 -3.48 -22.36
CA ASP A 657 -8.37 -2.06 -22.68
C ASP A 657 -8.54 -1.16 -21.46
N SER A 658 -9.37 -1.56 -20.48
CA SER A 658 -9.61 -0.77 -19.25
C SER A 658 -8.33 -0.63 -18.41
N GLY A 659 -7.52 -1.70 -18.33
CA GLY A 659 -6.22 -1.66 -17.66
C GLY A 659 -5.26 -0.67 -18.32
N VAL A 660 -5.22 -0.62 -19.65
CA VAL A 660 -4.37 0.35 -20.38
C VAL A 660 -4.92 1.77 -20.29
N GLU A 661 -6.25 1.93 -20.28
CA GLU A 661 -6.92 3.20 -20.07
C GLU A 661 -6.50 3.84 -18.74
N LEU A 662 -6.45 3.06 -17.66
CA LEU A 662 -5.97 3.51 -16.34
C LEU A 662 -4.48 3.92 -16.34
N LEU A 663 -3.63 3.19 -17.07
CA LEU A 663 -2.21 3.50 -17.20
C LEU A 663 -1.94 4.75 -18.04
N SER A 664 -2.86 5.11 -18.94
CA SER A 664 -2.68 6.20 -19.90
C SER A 664 -2.46 7.57 -19.23
N ALA A 665 -3.09 7.82 -18.08
CA ALA A 665 -2.87 9.04 -17.29
C ALA A 665 -1.41 9.14 -16.81
N GLY A 666 -0.85 8.04 -16.32
CA GLY A 666 0.54 7.97 -15.89
C GLY A 666 1.54 8.09 -17.05
N LEU A 667 1.25 7.45 -18.19
CA LEU A 667 2.10 7.54 -19.37
C LEU A 667 2.12 8.94 -20.01
N ARG A 668 1.06 9.74 -19.85
CA ARG A 668 0.99 11.12 -20.36
C ARG A 668 1.61 12.17 -19.40
N SER A 669 1.96 11.78 -18.18
CA SER A 669 2.52 12.67 -17.18
C SER A 669 3.87 13.24 -17.60
N SER A 670 4.12 14.52 -17.28
CA SER A 670 5.45 15.17 -17.43
C SER A 670 6.54 14.54 -16.57
N HIS A 671 6.16 13.71 -15.59
CA HIS A 671 7.08 13.03 -14.70
C HIS A 671 7.41 11.59 -15.15
N CYS A 672 6.75 11.09 -16.19
CA CYS A 672 6.97 9.74 -16.69
C CYS A 672 8.36 9.61 -17.34
N LYS A 673 9.15 8.63 -16.89
CA LYS A 673 10.49 8.31 -17.42
C LYS A 673 10.54 6.93 -18.09
N LEU A 674 9.37 6.33 -18.32
CA LEU A 674 9.26 4.97 -18.82
C LEU A 674 9.71 4.91 -20.28
N GLN A 675 10.72 4.09 -20.58
CA GLN A 675 11.28 3.91 -21.91
C GLN A 675 10.77 2.63 -22.57
N THR A 676 10.58 1.55 -21.78
CA THR A 676 10.11 0.26 -22.29
C THR A 676 8.81 -0.16 -21.61
N LEU A 677 7.80 -0.47 -22.41
CA LEU A 677 6.53 -1.04 -21.97
C LEU A 677 6.23 -2.33 -22.73
N ARG A 678 6.01 -3.43 -22.01
CA ARG A 678 5.57 -4.70 -22.59
C ARG A 678 4.15 -5.05 -22.14
N LEU A 679 3.29 -5.28 -23.12
CA LEU A 679 1.88 -5.65 -22.99
C LEU A 679 1.58 -6.92 -23.80
N ASP A 680 2.57 -7.81 -23.92
CA ASP A 680 2.45 -9.06 -24.68
C ASP A 680 1.37 -9.96 -24.06
N LEU A 681 0.40 -10.39 -24.85
CA LEU A 681 -0.73 -11.24 -24.41
C LEU A 681 -1.50 -10.64 -23.22
N CYS A 682 -2.04 -9.44 -23.38
CA CYS A 682 -2.81 -8.72 -22.37
C CYS A 682 -4.32 -8.64 -22.63
N ASN A 683 -4.81 -9.40 -23.63
CA ASN A 683 -6.20 -9.41 -24.09
C ASN A 683 -6.66 -8.02 -24.58
N LEU A 684 -5.79 -7.36 -25.35
CA LEU A 684 -6.00 -6.01 -25.88
C LEU A 684 -6.62 -6.06 -27.28
N ASN A 685 -7.43 -5.05 -27.62
CA ASN A 685 -8.01 -4.86 -28.96
C ASN A 685 -7.67 -3.48 -29.56
N GLU A 686 -8.36 -3.07 -30.62
CA GLU A 686 -8.13 -1.80 -31.33
C GLU A 686 -8.26 -0.55 -30.44
N LYS A 687 -9.10 -0.58 -29.39
CA LYS A 687 -9.29 0.55 -28.47
C LYS A 687 -8.00 0.87 -27.71
N THR A 688 -7.22 -0.15 -27.35
CA THR A 688 -5.90 0.04 -26.74
C THR A 688 -4.97 0.84 -27.65
N CYS A 689 -5.01 0.60 -28.97
CA CYS A 689 -4.20 1.34 -29.93
C CYS A 689 -4.58 2.83 -30.00
N GLU A 690 -5.87 3.17 -29.91
CA GLU A 690 -6.34 4.57 -29.81
C GLU A 690 -5.79 5.24 -28.54
N ILE A 691 -5.90 4.57 -27.40
CA ILE A 691 -5.39 5.07 -26.12
C ILE A 691 -3.88 5.32 -26.20
N LEU A 692 -3.12 4.35 -26.72
CA LEU A 692 -1.66 4.48 -26.87
C LEU A 692 -1.27 5.52 -27.93
N ALA A 693 -2.07 5.71 -28.98
CA ALA A 693 -1.85 6.79 -29.94
C ALA A 693 -1.89 8.16 -29.24
N SER A 694 -2.89 8.38 -28.37
CA SER A 694 -2.99 9.61 -27.58
C SER A 694 -1.80 9.81 -26.62
N VAL A 695 -1.25 8.71 -26.08
CA VAL A 695 -0.04 8.74 -25.24
C VAL A 695 1.17 9.19 -26.06
N LEU A 696 1.37 8.62 -27.24
CA LEU A 696 2.49 8.94 -28.13
C LEU A 696 2.40 10.35 -28.74
N GLN A 697 1.20 10.93 -28.83
CA GLN A 697 0.99 12.32 -29.24
C GLN A 697 1.34 13.32 -28.13
N SER A 698 1.35 12.90 -26.87
CA SER A 698 1.65 13.78 -25.75
C SER A 698 3.05 14.39 -25.87
N VAL A 699 3.17 15.68 -25.57
CA VAL A 699 4.46 16.39 -25.46
C VAL A 699 5.43 15.72 -24.48
N ASN A 700 4.89 14.94 -23.53
CA ASN A 700 5.63 14.25 -22.50
C ASN A 700 5.96 12.79 -22.84
N ALA A 701 5.69 12.32 -24.06
CA ALA A 701 5.94 10.93 -24.44
C ALA A 701 7.42 10.56 -24.20
N SER A 702 7.65 9.47 -23.46
CA SER A 702 8.97 8.96 -23.09
C SER A 702 9.28 7.57 -23.65
N LEU A 703 8.28 6.87 -24.20
CA LEU A 703 8.42 5.49 -24.68
C LEU A 703 9.33 5.41 -25.91
N GLU A 704 10.29 4.50 -25.84
CA GLU A 704 11.26 4.15 -26.89
C GLU A 704 11.06 2.72 -27.39
N ASP A 705 10.51 1.83 -26.56
CA ASP A 705 10.26 0.43 -26.88
C ASP A 705 8.86 0.01 -26.40
N LEU A 706 8.02 -0.43 -27.34
CA LEU A 706 6.65 -0.88 -27.08
C LEU A 706 6.43 -2.27 -27.66
N ASP A 707 5.98 -3.19 -26.81
CA ASP A 707 5.61 -4.55 -27.19
C ASP A 707 4.12 -4.79 -27.00
N LEU A 708 3.40 -5.01 -28.10
CA LEU A 708 1.97 -5.30 -28.15
C LEU A 708 1.70 -6.72 -28.67
N SER A 709 2.72 -7.58 -28.72
CA SER A 709 2.64 -8.93 -29.30
C SER A 709 1.50 -9.77 -28.72
N ASN A 710 1.01 -10.74 -29.47
CA ASN A 710 -0.05 -11.67 -29.08
C ASN A 710 -1.37 -11.02 -28.59
N ASN A 711 -1.74 -9.85 -29.14
CA ASN A 711 -3.05 -9.23 -28.90
C ASN A 711 -3.89 -9.18 -30.18
N ASP A 712 -5.21 -9.05 -30.05
CA ASP A 712 -6.15 -9.05 -31.19
C ASP A 712 -6.47 -7.61 -31.64
N LEU A 713 -5.43 -6.90 -32.07
CA LEU A 713 -5.50 -5.46 -32.35
C LEU A 713 -6.19 -5.13 -33.68
N GLN A 714 -6.32 -6.12 -34.57
CA GLN A 714 -6.86 -5.98 -35.92
C GLN A 714 -6.13 -4.94 -36.78
N ASP A 715 -6.53 -4.78 -38.04
CA ASP A 715 -5.94 -3.75 -38.91
C ASP A 715 -6.28 -2.33 -38.44
N LEU A 716 -7.49 -2.14 -37.88
CA LEU A 716 -7.93 -0.86 -37.33
C LEU A 716 -7.04 -0.39 -36.17
N GLY A 717 -6.53 -1.29 -35.33
CA GLY A 717 -5.57 -0.93 -34.29
C GLY A 717 -4.26 -0.36 -34.85
N VAL A 718 -3.76 -0.91 -35.96
CA VAL A 718 -2.56 -0.37 -36.64
C VAL A 718 -2.83 1.02 -37.20
N GLU A 719 -4.01 1.23 -37.79
CA GLU A 719 -4.45 2.55 -38.28
C GLU A 719 -4.50 3.58 -37.14
N LEU A 720 -5.17 3.24 -36.03
CA LEU A 720 -5.32 4.11 -34.86
C LEU A 720 -3.96 4.46 -34.24
N LEU A 721 -3.08 3.47 -34.06
CA LEU A 721 -1.73 3.72 -33.50
C LEU A 721 -0.89 4.63 -34.41
N SER A 722 -1.11 4.59 -35.74
CA SER A 722 -0.36 5.42 -36.69
C SER A 722 -0.47 6.92 -36.41
N ALA A 723 -1.61 7.37 -35.89
CA ALA A 723 -1.81 8.76 -35.53
C ALA A 723 -0.83 9.20 -34.42
N GLY A 724 -0.46 8.28 -33.53
CA GLY A 724 0.57 8.47 -32.51
C GLY A 724 1.99 8.47 -33.08
N LEU A 725 2.29 7.51 -33.95
CA LEU A 725 3.63 7.35 -34.57
C LEU A 725 4.01 8.53 -35.49
N LYS A 726 3.02 9.20 -36.09
CA LYS A 726 3.21 10.40 -36.92
C LYS A 726 3.58 11.66 -36.12
N SER A 727 3.37 11.65 -34.80
CA SER A 727 3.62 12.81 -33.95
C SER A 727 5.11 13.14 -33.88
N SER A 728 5.46 14.42 -33.94
CA SER A 728 6.83 14.90 -33.68
C SER A 728 7.28 14.67 -32.23
N HIS A 729 6.34 14.39 -31.33
CA HIS A 729 6.62 14.05 -29.93
C HIS A 729 6.91 12.56 -29.71
N CYS A 730 6.66 11.71 -30.70
CA CYS A 730 6.89 10.27 -30.58
C CYS A 730 8.39 9.97 -30.56
N LYS A 731 8.86 9.26 -29.51
CA LYS A 731 10.25 8.81 -29.36
C LYS A 731 10.44 7.32 -29.64
N LEU A 732 9.39 6.65 -30.10
CA LEU A 732 9.36 5.20 -30.23
C LEU A 732 10.38 4.74 -31.28
N GLN A 733 11.28 3.86 -30.88
CA GLN A 733 12.30 3.26 -31.73
C GLN A 733 11.94 1.84 -32.14
N ILE A 734 11.39 1.08 -31.20
CA ILE A 734 11.07 -0.34 -31.39
C ILE A 734 9.58 -0.55 -31.15
N LEU A 735 8.92 -1.16 -32.14
CA LEU A 735 7.52 -1.58 -32.06
C LEU A 735 7.40 -3.05 -32.41
N ARG A 736 6.82 -3.84 -31.50
CA ARG A 736 6.60 -5.28 -31.70
C ARG A 736 5.10 -5.58 -31.74
N TYR A 737 4.69 -6.21 -32.84
CA TYR A 737 3.33 -6.68 -33.12
C TYR A 737 3.28 -8.20 -33.30
N ASN A 738 4.34 -8.92 -32.92
CA ASN A 738 4.47 -10.34 -33.23
C ASN A 738 3.19 -11.10 -32.85
N LEU A 739 2.72 -11.97 -33.74
CA LEU A 739 1.54 -12.82 -33.51
C LEU A 739 0.19 -12.08 -33.37
N CYS A 740 0.13 -10.76 -33.62
CA CYS A 740 -1.15 -10.04 -33.70
C CYS A 740 -1.91 -10.43 -34.97
N LYS A 741 -3.25 -10.48 -34.92
CA LYS A 741 -4.06 -10.75 -36.11
C LYS A 741 -4.22 -9.47 -36.93
N LEU A 742 -3.64 -9.45 -38.14
CA LEU A 742 -3.83 -8.39 -39.14
C LEU A 742 -4.53 -9.04 -40.35
N ASP A 743 -5.74 -8.61 -40.70
CA ASP A 743 -6.65 -9.35 -41.61
C ASP A 743 -6.38 -9.07 -43.10
N THR A 744 -5.87 -7.89 -43.46
CA THR A 744 -5.67 -7.47 -44.86
C THR A 744 -4.28 -6.89 -45.12
N GLY A 745 -3.57 -6.40 -44.09
CA GLY A 745 -2.21 -5.90 -44.24
C GLY A 745 -2.08 -4.57 -45.01
N ASP A 746 -3.18 -4.01 -45.51
CA ASP A 746 -3.18 -2.70 -46.20
C ASP A 746 -2.66 -1.58 -45.30
N TYR A 747 -2.95 -1.66 -44.00
CA TYR A 747 -2.62 -0.62 -43.02
C TYR A 747 -1.20 -0.73 -42.44
N ILE A 748 -0.47 -1.80 -42.75
CA ILE A 748 0.93 -2.00 -42.30
C ILE A 748 1.86 -0.93 -42.89
N MET A 749 1.46 -0.28 -43.99
CA MET A 749 2.16 0.86 -44.53
C MET A 749 2.42 1.95 -43.48
N TYR A 750 1.59 2.09 -42.44
CA TYR A 750 1.78 3.12 -41.43
C TYR A 750 2.87 2.81 -40.39
N LEU A 751 3.55 1.67 -40.48
CA LEU A 751 4.58 1.27 -39.51
C LEU A 751 6.01 1.71 -39.88
N TYR A 752 6.22 2.40 -41.02
CA TYR A 752 7.56 2.91 -41.40
C TYR A 752 8.09 4.08 -40.55
N TYR A 753 7.25 4.64 -39.67
CA TYR A 753 7.62 5.75 -38.79
C TYR A 753 8.60 5.34 -37.69
N VAL A 754 8.69 4.04 -37.37
CA VAL A 754 9.64 3.52 -36.39
C VAL A 754 10.87 2.87 -37.05
N PRO A 755 12.08 3.01 -36.48
CA PRO A 755 13.28 2.36 -36.96
C PRO A 755 13.28 0.83 -36.93
N PHE A 756 12.68 0.21 -35.92
CA PHE A 756 12.67 -1.24 -35.76
C PHE A 756 11.24 -1.74 -35.60
N CYS A 757 10.76 -2.49 -36.60
CA CYS A 757 9.41 -3.04 -36.60
C CYS A 757 9.44 -4.57 -36.67
N ARG A 758 8.77 -5.24 -35.73
CA ARG A 758 8.64 -6.70 -35.71
C ARG A 758 7.18 -7.09 -35.92
N LEU A 759 6.91 -7.71 -37.07
CA LEU A 759 5.59 -8.15 -37.53
C LEU A 759 5.57 -9.67 -37.73
N SER A 760 6.40 -10.39 -36.97
CA SER A 760 6.60 -11.81 -37.17
C SER A 760 5.32 -12.59 -36.84
N GLY A 761 4.76 -13.30 -37.84
CA GLY A 761 3.56 -14.10 -37.67
C GLY A 761 2.25 -13.32 -37.56
N CYS A 762 2.14 -12.15 -38.18
CA CYS A 762 0.93 -11.33 -38.13
C CYS A 762 -0.13 -11.67 -39.20
N MET A 763 0.11 -12.72 -40.01
CA MET A 763 -0.73 -13.10 -41.16
C MET A 763 -0.70 -12.06 -42.30
N VAL A 764 0.42 -11.35 -42.45
CA VAL A 764 0.62 -10.38 -43.55
C VAL A 764 0.60 -11.10 -44.90
N THR A 765 -0.22 -10.59 -45.83
CA THR A 765 -0.44 -11.12 -47.18
C THR A 765 0.55 -10.54 -48.20
N GLU A 766 0.51 -11.09 -49.41
CA GLU A 766 1.24 -10.56 -50.56
C GLU A 766 0.85 -9.12 -50.91
N GLU A 767 -0.45 -8.78 -50.78
CA GLU A 767 -0.96 -7.43 -50.98
C GLU A 767 -0.41 -6.46 -49.93
N GLY A 768 -0.50 -6.82 -48.64
CA GLY A 768 0.07 -6.01 -47.56
C GLY A 768 1.58 -5.79 -47.69
N CYS A 769 2.34 -6.81 -48.11
CA CYS A 769 3.78 -6.65 -48.40
C CYS A 769 4.04 -5.74 -49.60
N SER A 770 3.21 -5.79 -50.64
CA SER A 770 3.31 -4.92 -51.81
C SER A 770 2.97 -3.45 -51.49
N SER A 771 1.95 -3.23 -50.65
CA SER A 771 1.57 -1.94 -50.10
C SER A 771 2.68 -1.33 -49.24
N LEU A 772 3.26 -2.14 -48.33
CA LEU A 772 4.41 -1.73 -47.52
C LEU A 772 5.63 -1.35 -48.39
N ALA A 773 5.94 -2.16 -49.40
CA ALA A 773 7.03 -1.87 -50.31
C ALA A 773 6.82 -0.55 -51.07
N SER A 774 5.58 -0.30 -51.51
CA SER A 774 5.24 0.96 -52.20
C SER A 774 5.41 2.17 -51.27
N ALA A 775 4.98 2.06 -50.01
CA ALA A 775 5.10 3.14 -49.03
C ALA A 775 6.56 3.49 -48.70
N LEU A 776 7.42 2.46 -48.59
CA LEU A 776 8.86 2.61 -48.32
C LEU A 776 9.64 3.25 -49.47
N LYS A 777 9.13 3.22 -50.71
CA LYS A 777 9.73 3.91 -51.87
C LYS A 777 9.39 5.40 -51.92
N ILE A 778 8.19 5.78 -51.47
CA ILE A 778 7.64 7.13 -51.67
C ILE A 778 8.01 8.07 -50.52
N THR A 779 8.19 7.54 -49.31
CA THR A 779 8.32 8.33 -48.07
C THR A 779 9.73 8.19 -47.50
N PRO A 780 10.39 9.25 -46.99
CA PRO A 780 11.63 9.11 -46.25
C PRO A 780 11.38 8.29 -44.97
N SER A 781 11.59 6.99 -45.04
CA SER A 781 11.34 6.08 -43.92
C SER A 781 12.41 6.26 -42.83
N HIS A 782 12.02 5.99 -41.59
CA HIS A 782 12.96 5.81 -40.48
C HIS A 782 13.33 4.33 -40.27
N LEU A 783 12.57 3.43 -40.89
CA LEU A 783 12.69 1.98 -40.80
C LEU A 783 14.05 1.47 -41.28
N ARG A 784 14.78 0.80 -40.37
CA ARG A 784 16.09 0.17 -40.59
C ARG A 784 16.03 -1.35 -40.48
N GLU A 785 15.17 -1.89 -39.61
CA GLU A 785 14.96 -3.33 -39.49
C GLU A 785 13.48 -3.67 -39.58
N LEU A 786 13.17 -4.63 -40.45
CA LEU A 786 11.83 -5.17 -40.63
C LEU A 786 11.88 -6.69 -40.51
N ASP A 787 11.16 -7.23 -39.53
CA ASP A 787 10.97 -8.67 -39.37
C ASP A 787 9.56 -9.07 -39.80
N LEU A 788 9.48 -9.78 -40.94
CA LEU A 788 8.26 -10.35 -41.52
C LEU A 788 8.27 -11.88 -41.50
N THR A 789 9.13 -12.51 -40.69
CA THR A 789 9.17 -13.96 -40.56
C THR A 789 7.80 -14.55 -40.20
N TYR A 790 7.51 -15.76 -40.68
CA TYR A 790 6.27 -16.48 -40.45
C TYR A 790 4.98 -15.82 -40.99
N ASN A 791 5.08 -14.96 -42.00
CA ASN A 791 3.93 -14.43 -42.76
C ASN A 791 3.76 -15.11 -44.13
N TYR A 792 2.83 -14.62 -44.95
CA TYR A 792 2.61 -15.08 -46.33
C TYR A 792 2.79 -13.94 -47.36
N PRO A 793 4.03 -13.47 -47.57
CA PRO A 793 4.34 -12.34 -48.45
C PRO A 793 4.14 -12.61 -49.95
N GLY A 794 3.86 -13.85 -50.36
CA GLY A 794 3.79 -14.24 -51.77
C GLY A 794 5.11 -14.03 -52.54
N GLU A 795 5.12 -14.39 -53.82
CA GLU A 795 6.33 -14.20 -54.66
C GLU A 795 6.56 -12.72 -54.97
N THR A 796 5.48 -11.97 -55.23
CA THR A 796 5.56 -10.55 -55.59
C THR A 796 6.02 -9.71 -54.41
N GLY A 797 5.45 -9.94 -53.22
CA GLY A 797 5.83 -9.20 -52.01
C GLY A 797 7.28 -9.46 -51.60
N VAL A 798 7.75 -10.71 -51.69
CA VAL A 798 9.17 -11.06 -51.45
C VAL A 798 10.09 -10.31 -52.41
N LYS A 799 9.76 -10.29 -53.71
CA LYS A 799 10.55 -9.58 -54.71
C LYS A 799 10.60 -8.09 -54.43
N LEU A 800 9.45 -7.45 -54.24
CA LEU A 800 9.35 -5.99 -54.03
C LEU A 800 10.10 -5.53 -52.77
N LEU A 801 10.02 -6.28 -51.67
CA LEU A 801 10.72 -5.96 -50.43
C LEU A 801 12.22 -6.28 -50.50
N SER A 802 12.62 -7.32 -51.22
CA SER A 802 14.05 -7.63 -51.43
C SER A 802 14.74 -6.59 -52.32
N ASP A 803 14.06 -6.15 -53.38
CA ASP A 803 14.55 -5.09 -54.28
C ASP A 803 14.75 -3.77 -53.53
N LEU A 804 13.92 -3.49 -52.52
CA LEU A 804 14.03 -2.29 -51.66
C LEU A 804 15.30 -2.26 -50.82
N VAL A 805 15.75 -3.39 -50.28
CA VAL A 805 17.00 -3.47 -49.49
C VAL A 805 18.23 -3.18 -50.37
N LEU A 806 18.11 -3.42 -51.68
CA LEU A 806 19.15 -3.14 -52.67
C LEU A 806 19.10 -1.69 -53.20
N ASP A 807 18.04 -0.94 -52.89
CA ASP A 807 17.86 0.44 -53.35
C ASP A 807 18.74 1.40 -52.52
N PRO A 808 19.68 2.15 -53.14
CA PRO A 808 20.55 3.10 -52.44
C PRO A 808 19.80 4.23 -51.73
N HIS A 809 18.54 4.47 -52.09
CA HIS A 809 17.69 5.50 -51.49
C HIS A 809 16.83 4.96 -50.34
N CYS A 810 16.83 3.64 -50.10
CA CYS A 810 16.16 3.02 -48.96
C CYS A 810 17.08 2.96 -47.73
N LYS A 811 16.54 3.23 -46.54
CA LYS A 811 17.27 3.11 -45.26
C LYS A 811 17.13 1.74 -44.59
N LEU A 812 16.40 0.81 -45.20
CA LEU A 812 16.17 -0.52 -44.66
C LEU A 812 17.47 -1.33 -44.77
N GLU A 813 18.11 -1.56 -43.63
CA GLU A 813 19.39 -2.27 -43.53
C GLU A 813 19.17 -3.78 -43.40
N THR A 814 18.13 -4.20 -42.68
CA THR A 814 17.86 -5.61 -42.36
C THR A 814 16.41 -5.97 -42.66
N LEU A 815 16.22 -6.98 -43.50
CA LEU A 815 14.93 -7.57 -43.81
C LEU A 815 14.97 -9.06 -43.48
N ARG A 816 14.11 -9.50 -42.53
CA ARG A 816 13.97 -10.93 -42.20
C ARG A 816 12.69 -11.45 -42.81
N MET A 817 12.81 -12.45 -43.69
CA MET A 817 11.69 -13.11 -44.33
C MET A 817 11.91 -14.62 -44.35
N GLU A 818 11.13 -15.34 -43.56
CA GLU A 818 11.02 -16.80 -43.58
C GLU A 818 9.54 -17.12 -43.81
N HIS A 819 9.15 -17.57 -45.01
CA HIS A 819 7.74 -17.81 -45.34
C HIS A 819 7.40 -19.30 -45.34
N GLY A 820 6.29 -19.67 -44.70
CA GLY A 820 5.89 -21.09 -44.52
C GLY A 820 4.78 -21.59 -45.45
N GLY A 821 4.50 -20.87 -46.54
CA GLY A 821 3.37 -21.15 -47.45
C GLY A 821 2.01 -20.72 -46.88
N LYS A 822 0.91 -21.08 -47.58
CA LYS A 822 -0.46 -20.66 -47.22
C LYS A 822 -0.90 -21.08 -45.81
N SER A 823 -0.28 -22.08 -45.21
CA SER A 823 -0.54 -22.52 -43.83
C SER A 823 -0.30 -21.42 -42.79
N ARG A 824 0.51 -20.40 -43.11
CA ARG A 824 0.74 -19.21 -42.27
C ARG A 824 -0.46 -18.28 -42.15
N MET A 825 -1.48 -18.46 -42.98
CA MET A 825 -2.76 -17.70 -42.94
C MET A 825 -3.80 -18.30 -41.99
N LYS A 826 -3.48 -19.40 -41.29
CA LYS A 826 -4.36 -19.95 -40.25
C LYS A 826 -4.30 -19.08 -39.00
N THR A 827 -5.42 -18.97 -38.29
CA THR A 827 -5.48 -18.25 -37.02
C THR A 827 -4.83 -19.06 -35.87
N GLY A 828 -4.32 -18.35 -34.86
CA GLY A 828 -3.77 -18.95 -33.64
C GLY A 828 -2.45 -19.71 -33.83
N LEU A 829 -2.11 -20.60 -32.88
CA LEU A 829 -0.84 -21.34 -32.88
C LEU A 829 -0.77 -22.43 -33.95
N LYS A 830 -1.92 -22.87 -34.50
CA LYS A 830 -2.00 -23.89 -35.55
C LYS A 830 -1.27 -23.50 -36.84
N LYS A 831 -1.03 -22.20 -37.08
CA LYS A 831 -0.17 -21.75 -38.20
C LYS A 831 1.29 -22.15 -38.07
N TYR A 832 1.73 -22.54 -36.87
CA TYR A 832 3.06 -23.09 -36.58
C TYR A 832 3.08 -24.61 -36.53
N ALA A 833 1.99 -25.28 -36.93
CA ALA A 833 1.88 -26.73 -36.90
C ALA A 833 3.09 -27.39 -37.56
N CYS A 834 3.78 -28.26 -36.81
CA CYS A 834 4.84 -29.10 -37.33
C CYS A 834 4.40 -30.56 -37.38
N TYR A 835 4.90 -31.27 -38.39
CA TYR A 835 4.67 -32.71 -38.51
C TYR A 835 5.76 -33.44 -37.73
N LEU A 836 5.37 -34.19 -36.69
CA LEU A 836 6.32 -34.94 -35.85
C LEU A 836 6.13 -36.45 -35.97
N THR A 837 7.24 -37.16 -36.01
CA THR A 837 7.34 -38.63 -35.98
C THR A 837 8.24 -39.08 -34.84
N LEU A 838 7.85 -40.13 -34.12
CA LEU A 838 8.61 -40.66 -33.00
C LEU A 838 9.77 -41.54 -33.51
N ASP A 839 10.97 -41.31 -32.99
CA ASP A 839 12.19 -41.98 -33.44
C ASP A 839 12.32 -43.39 -32.83
N PRO A 840 12.22 -44.47 -33.64
CA PRO A 840 12.40 -45.85 -33.17
C PRO A 840 13.78 -46.13 -32.58
N ASN A 841 14.81 -45.35 -32.93
CA ASN A 841 16.17 -45.51 -32.42
C ASN A 841 16.34 -44.96 -31.01
N THR A 842 15.48 -44.02 -30.59
CA THR A 842 15.49 -43.49 -29.22
C THR A 842 14.50 -44.21 -28.30
N ALA A 843 13.45 -44.80 -28.86
CA ALA A 843 12.36 -45.43 -28.12
C ALA A 843 12.84 -46.55 -27.18
N HIS A 844 12.38 -46.52 -25.94
CA HIS A 844 12.61 -47.64 -25.00
C HIS A 844 12.05 -48.96 -25.57
N THR A 845 12.68 -50.09 -25.22
CA THR A 845 12.29 -51.43 -25.68
C THR A 845 10.86 -51.85 -25.31
N ARG A 846 10.21 -51.14 -24.40
CA ARG A 846 8.83 -51.39 -23.95
C ARG A 846 7.81 -50.47 -24.62
N LEU A 847 8.23 -49.69 -25.63
CA LEU A 847 7.36 -48.80 -26.38
C LEU A 847 7.10 -49.34 -27.78
N PHE A 848 5.83 -49.63 -28.06
CA PHE A 848 5.39 -50.02 -29.40
C PHE A 848 4.97 -48.78 -30.20
N LEU A 849 5.72 -48.44 -31.24
CA LEU A 849 5.41 -47.37 -32.20
C LEU A 849 4.55 -47.92 -33.35
N TYR A 850 3.48 -47.21 -33.71
CA TYR A 850 2.54 -47.63 -34.76
C TYR A 850 1.87 -46.44 -35.45
N LYS A 851 1.11 -46.70 -36.53
CA LYS A 851 0.53 -45.68 -37.42
C LYS A 851 1.57 -44.64 -37.86
N GLY A 852 2.58 -45.09 -38.61
CA GLY A 852 3.65 -44.21 -39.11
C GLY A 852 4.48 -43.56 -38.00
N ASN A 853 4.66 -44.25 -36.87
CA ASN A 853 5.38 -43.76 -35.68
C ASN A 853 4.80 -42.49 -35.05
N ARG A 854 3.50 -42.20 -35.25
CA ARG A 854 2.83 -41.05 -34.61
C ARG A 854 2.00 -41.45 -33.38
N LYS A 855 1.86 -42.75 -33.14
CA LYS A 855 1.25 -43.30 -31.93
C LYS A 855 2.23 -44.23 -31.22
N VAL A 856 2.18 -44.19 -29.90
CA VAL A 856 3.00 -45.02 -29.03
C VAL A 856 2.16 -45.60 -27.90
N LYS A 857 2.42 -46.85 -27.54
CA LYS A 857 1.85 -47.47 -26.34
C LYS A 857 2.91 -48.25 -25.56
N SER A 858 2.76 -48.29 -24.24
CA SER A 858 3.58 -49.15 -23.39
C SER A 858 3.11 -50.60 -23.50
N VAL A 859 4.05 -51.54 -23.45
CA VAL A 859 3.82 -53.00 -23.47
C VAL A 859 4.61 -53.69 -22.36
N ASP A 860 4.09 -54.81 -21.86
CA ASP A 860 4.67 -55.51 -20.70
C ASP A 860 5.97 -56.27 -21.01
N LYS A 861 6.29 -56.49 -22.30
CA LYS A 861 7.47 -57.23 -22.75
C LYS A 861 8.34 -56.37 -23.65
N ASP A 862 9.65 -56.58 -23.56
CA ASP A 862 10.61 -55.94 -24.45
C ASP A 862 10.40 -56.38 -25.90
N LEU A 863 10.34 -55.38 -26.78
CA LEU A 863 10.25 -55.53 -28.22
C LEU A 863 11.66 -55.69 -28.82
N PRO A 864 11.80 -56.39 -29.95
CA PRO A 864 13.08 -56.72 -30.57
C PRO A 864 13.67 -55.54 -31.37
N TYR A 865 13.82 -54.38 -30.72
CA TYR A 865 14.52 -53.26 -31.34
C TYR A 865 16.03 -53.53 -31.39
N PRO A 866 16.74 -53.14 -32.48
CA PRO A 866 18.19 -53.17 -32.52
C PRO A 866 18.82 -52.31 -31.41
N ASP A 867 19.93 -52.75 -30.82
CA ASP A 867 20.67 -51.90 -29.87
C ASP A 867 21.15 -50.64 -30.59
N HIS A 868 21.03 -49.50 -29.91
CA HIS A 868 21.34 -48.19 -30.47
C HIS A 868 21.82 -47.25 -29.36
N PRO A 869 22.88 -46.43 -29.58
CA PRO A 869 23.43 -45.56 -28.53
C PRO A 869 22.42 -44.53 -28.00
N ASP A 870 21.53 -44.03 -28.85
CA ASP A 870 20.51 -43.04 -28.46
C ASP A 870 19.26 -43.65 -27.77
N ARG A 871 19.21 -44.97 -27.59
CA ARG A 871 18.03 -45.67 -27.04
C ARG A 871 17.91 -45.44 -25.54
N PHE A 872 16.75 -44.99 -25.08
CA PHE A 872 16.46 -44.93 -23.65
C PHE A 872 16.42 -46.34 -23.05
N LYS A 873 17.28 -46.61 -22.06
CA LYS A 873 17.39 -47.95 -21.42
C LYS A 873 16.73 -48.03 -20.04
N PHE A 874 16.47 -46.88 -19.40
CA PHE A 874 15.96 -46.85 -18.01
C PHE A 874 14.47 -46.53 -17.91
N CYS A 875 13.93 -45.67 -18.78
CA CYS A 875 12.54 -45.23 -18.72
C CYS A 875 11.87 -45.28 -20.08
N GLU A 876 10.57 -45.58 -20.06
CA GLU A 876 9.65 -45.68 -21.21
C GLU A 876 9.45 -44.31 -21.89
N GLN A 877 10.51 -43.84 -22.56
CA GLN A 877 10.57 -42.54 -23.24
C GLN A 877 10.99 -42.70 -24.71
N VAL A 878 10.65 -41.68 -25.50
CA VAL A 878 11.01 -41.57 -26.93
C VAL A 878 11.13 -40.09 -27.31
N LEU A 879 12.01 -39.77 -28.26
CA LEU A 879 12.13 -38.44 -28.88
C LEU A 879 11.54 -38.44 -30.30
N SER A 880 11.24 -37.25 -30.83
CA SER A 880 10.94 -37.05 -32.25
C SER A 880 12.18 -37.19 -33.12
N VAL A 881 11.97 -37.51 -34.40
CA VAL A 881 13.02 -37.49 -35.43
C VAL A 881 13.36 -36.05 -35.80
N GLU A 882 12.35 -35.19 -35.88
CA GLU A 882 12.47 -33.81 -36.34
C GLU A 882 13.13 -32.93 -35.27
N SER A 883 14.10 -32.12 -35.71
CA SER A 883 14.74 -31.09 -34.90
C SER A 883 13.95 -29.78 -34.96
N LEU A 884 13.72 -29.18 -33.80
CA LEU A 884 12.92 -27.96 -33.63
C LEU A 884 13.84 -26.76 -33.33
N THR A 885 13.93 -25.84 -34.29
CA THR A 885 14.86 -24.68 -34.26
C THR A 885 14.18 -23.33 -34.52
N GLY A 886 12.88 -23.32 -34.84
CA GLY A 886 12.10 -22.12 -35.12
C GLY A 886 10.83 -22.05 -34.27
N ARG A 887 9.78 -21.43 -34.81
CA ARG A 887 8.44 -21.49 -34.20
C ARG A 887 7.73 -22.79 -34.59
N CYS A 888 7.41 -23.62 -33.60
CA CYS A 888 6.81 -24.92 -33.80
C CYS A 888 5.62 -25.12 -32.86
N TYR A 889 4.53 -25.68 -33.38
CA TYR A 889 3.36 -26.07 -32.61
C TYR A 889 2.99 -27.52 -32.90
N TRP A 890 2.72 -28.30 -31.86
CA TRP A 890 2.19 -29.66 -32.01
C TRP A 890 1.26 -30.00 -30.86
N GLU A 891 0.36 -30.95 -31.09
CA GLU A 891 -0.61 -31.38 -30.11
C GLU A 891 -0.40 -32.86 -29.78
N VAL A 892 -0.54 -33.18 -28.51
CA VAL A 892 -0.35 -34.53 -27.97
C VAL A 892 -1.58 -34.92 -27.19
N GLU A 893 -2.16 -36.06 -27.54
CA GLU A 893 -3.31 -36.64 -26.86
C GLU A 893 -2.91 -37.95 -26.19
N TRP A 894 -3.34 -38.16 -24.95
CA TRP A 894 -3.00 -39.36 -24.19
C TRP A 894 -4.21 -40.08 -23.62
N GLY A 895 -4.05 -41.38 -23.38
CA GLY A 895 -5.00 -42.19 -22.63
C GLY A 895 -4.44 -42.65 -21.29
N GLY A 896 -5.35 -42.93 -20.34
CA GLY A 896 -5.03 -43.32 -18.96
C GLY A 896 -4.87 -42.14 -18.00
N ASN A 897 -4.24 -42.39 -16.84
CA ASN A 897 -4.21 -41.44 -15.72
C ASN A 897 -2.97 -40.56 -15.67
N ARG A 898 -1.99 -40.72 -16.57
CA ARG A 898 -0.74 -39.96 -16.53
C ARG A 898 -0.06 -39.87 -17.89
N ALA A 899 0.50 -38.69 -18.20
CA ALA A 899 1.38 -38.47 -19.33
C ALA A 899 2.48 -37.47 -18.98
N ASP A 900 3.63 -37.56 -19.64
CA ASP A 900 4.74 -36.62 -19.46
C ASP A 900 5.24 -36.20 -20.85
N ILE A 901 5.02 -34.93 -21.15
CA ILE A 901 5.21 -34.31 -22.46
C ILE A 901 6.34 -33.30 -22.30
N GLY A 902 7.45 -33.55 -22.97
CA GLY A 902 8.66 -32.76 -22.82
C GLY A 902 9.27 -32.31 -24.12
N VAL A 903 10.31 -31.51 -23.96
CA VAL A 903 11.20 -31.07 -25.03
C VAL A 903 12.63 -31.17 -24.50
N SER A 904 13.57 -31.65 -25.31
CA SER A 904 14.93 -31.91 -24.84
C SER A 904 15.98 -31.70 -25.92
N TYR A 905 17.19 -31.31 -25.50
CA TYR A 905 18.36 -31.45 -26.35
C TYR A 905 18.69 -32.91 -26.62
N ARG A 906 19.36 -33.17 -27.75
CA ARG A 906 19.71 -34.54 -28.16
C ARG A 906 20.61 -35.26 -27.15
N GLY A 907 21.44 -34.51 -26.41
CA GLY A 907 22.40 -35.01 -25.43
C GLY A 907 21.83 -35.47 -24.09
N ILE A 908 20.50 -35.54 -23.90
CA ILE A 908 19.90 -36.08 -22.68
C ILE A 908 20.40 -37.50 -22.40
N SER A 909 20.68 -37.80 -21.11
CA SER A 909 21.16 -39.11 -20.71
C SER A 909 20.18 -40.22 -21.07
N ARG A 910 20.69 -41.29 -21.68
CA ARG A 910 19.92 -42.49 -22.08
C ARG A 910 19.95 -43.59 -21.02
N THR A 911 20.86 -43.48 -20.06
CA THR A 911 21.18 -44.48 -19.04
C THR A 911 21.32 -43.82 -17.66
N GLY A 912 20.83 -44.48 -16.60
CA GLY A 912 21.11 -44.08 -15.23
C GLY A 912 20.09 -43.12 -14.61
N GLY A 913 19.46 -43.58 -13.52
CA GLY A 913 18.80 -42.76 -12.51
C GLY A 913 17.75 -41.76 -13.00
N SER A 914 17.52 -40.75 -12.17
CA SER A 914 16.50 -39.72 -12.40
C SER A 914 16.92 -38.66 -13.43
N GLU A 915 18.21 -38.55 -13.77
CA GLU A 915 18.74 -37.59 -14.76
C GLU A 915 18.29 -37.87 -16.20
N CYS A 916 17.85 -39.10 -16.50
CA CYS A 916 17.31 -39.43 -17.83
C CYS A 916 15.85 -38.97 -18.03
N TRP A 917 15.15 -38.53 -16.98
CA TRP A 917 13.75 -38.10 -17.08
C TRP A 917 13.62 -36.70 -17.65
N PHE A 918 12.65 -36.50 -18.55
CA PHE A 918 12.33 -35.16 -19.03
C PHE A 918 11.99 -34.22 -17.86
N GLY A 919 12.54 -33.00 -17.92
CA GLY A 919 12.40 -31.98 -16.88
C GLY A 919 13.24 -32.23 -15.62
N ASN A 920 13.94 -33.36 -15.48
CA ASN A 920 14.73 -33.68 -14.29
C ASN A 920 16.23 -33.51 -14.47
N ASN A 921 16.62 -32.75 -15.48
CA ASN A 921 18.00 -32.38 -15.81
C ASN A 921 17.99 -30.97 -16.44
N LYS A 922 19.17 -30.42 -16.72
CA LYS A 922 19.32 -29.10 -17.35
C LYS A 922 19.05 -29.10 -18.86
N LEU A 923 18.92 -30.28 -19.47
CA LEU A 923 18.84 -30.49 -20.92
C LEU A 923 17.40 -30.70 -21.42
N SER A 924 16.40 -30.61 -20.54
CA SER A 924 15.01 -30.88 -20.86
C SER A 924 14.02 -30.11 -20.00
N TRP A 925 12.82 -29.93 -20.55
CA TRP A 925 11.66 -29.28 -19.95
C TRP A 925 10.47 -30.20 -20.13
N SER A 926 9.58 -30.32 -19.15
CA SER A 926 8.40 -31.16 -19.31
C SER A 926 7.17 -30.69 -18.56
N LEU A 927 6.01 -31.12 -19.06
CA LEU A 927 4.71 -31.04 -18.43
C LEU A 927 4.27 -32.46 -18.06
N LEU A 928 4.13 -32.70 -16.76
CA LEU A 928 3.56 -33.90 -16.18
C LEU A 928 2.05 -33.69 -15.97
N CYS A 929 1.26 -34.45 -16.72
CA CYS A 929 -0.20 -34.42 -16.67
C CYS A 929 -0.73 -35.57 -15.82
N TRP A 930 -1.60 -35.29 -14.85
CA TRP A 930 -2.30 -36.29 -14.04
C TRP A 930 -3.80 -36.26 -14.31
N GLY A 931 -4.39 -37.44 -14.49
CA GLY A 931 -5.78 -37.63 -14.91
C GLY A 931 -6.74 -38.14 -13.82
N ASP A 932 -6.37 -38.02 -12.53
CA ASP A 932 -7.21 -38.42 -11.38
C ASP A 932 -7.99 -37.23 -10.81
N ARG A 933 -8.90 -37.44 -9.83
CA ARG A 933 -9.93 -36.49 -9.35
C ARG A 933 -9.50 -35.03 -9.12
N ASP A 934 -8.25 -34.75 -8.78
CA ASP A 934 -7.74 -33.39 -8.52
C ASP A 934 -7.00 -32.74 -9.72
N PHE A 935 -6.76 -33.48 -10.81
CA PHE A 935 -6.16 -33.04 -12.09
C PHE A 935 -4.99 -32.05 -11.98
N SER A 936 -4.04 -32.29 -11.07
CA SER A 936 -2.88 -31.43 -10.89
C SER A 936 -1.84 -31.64 -11.99
N HIS A 937 -1.58 -30.58 -12.76
CA HIS A 937 -0.52 -30.56 -13.76
C HIS A 937 0.74 -29.96 -13.14
N TYR A 938 1.90 -30.53 -13.47
CA TYR A 938 3.19 -30.07 -12.96
C TYR A 938 4.14 -29.78 -14.10
N VAL A 939 4.81 -28.64 -14.03
CA VAL A 939 5.92 -28.32 -14.93
C VAL A 939 7.24 -28.65 -14.25
N ARG A 940 8.19 -29.19 -15.02
CA ARG A 940 9.49 -29.64 -14.51
C ARG A 940 10.64 -29.15 -15.37
N HIS A 941 11.68 -28.66 -14.70
CA HIS A 941 12.98 -28.35 -15.31
C HIS A 941 14.09 -28.40 -14.25
N ASN A 942 15.22 -29.02 -14.57
CA ASN A 942 16.39 -29.13 -13.68
C ASN A 942 16.02 -29.54 -12.24
N THR A 943 15.23 -30.61 -12.10
CA THR A 943 14.73 -31.16 -10.83
C THR A 943 13.73 -30.30 -10.05
N SER A 944 13.52 -29.04 -10.49
CA SER A 944 12.43 -28.21 -9.97
C SER A 944 11.09 -28.73 -10.48
N TYR A 945 10.07 -28.70 -9.63
CA TYR A 945 8.70 -29.05 -9.99
C TYR A 945 7.73 -28.02 -9.41
N HIS A 946 6.79 -27.54 -10.22
CA HIS A 946 5.77 -26.57 -9.80
C HIS A 946 4.39 -27.02 -10.27
N CYS A 947 3.40 -27.00 -9.36
CA CYS A 947 2.01 -27.24 -9.71
C CYS A 947 1.45 -26.00 -10.43
N VAL A 948 0.87 -26.18 -11.61
CA VAL A 948 0.32 -25.11 -12.44
C VAL A 948 -1.21 -24.99 -12.35
N GLY A 949 -1.84 -25.75 -11.45
CA GLY A 949 -3.29 -25.77 -11.24
C GLY A 949 -4.04 -26.53 -12.35
N SER A 950 -5.36 -26.61 -12.19
CA SER A 950 -6.26 -27.35 -13.10
C SER A 950 -6.98 -26.36 -14.02
N PRO A 951 -6.94 -26.53 -15.37
CA PRO A 951 -7.75 -25.72 -16.28
C PRO A 951 -9.25 -25.90 -16.01
N PRO A 952 -10.10 -24.92 -16.38
CA PRO A 952 -11.54 -25.00 -16.18
C PRO A 952 -12.21 -26.15 -16.97
N LEU A 953 -11.57 -26.62 -18.05
CA LEU A 953 -12.14 -27.57 -19.00
C LEU A 953 -11.32 -28.87 -19.03
N TRP A 954 -12.02 -30.00 -18.94
CA TRP A 954 -11.44 -31.34 -18.97
C TRP A 954 -10.88 -31.66 -20.36
N SER A 955 -9.55 -31.73 -20.51
CA SER A 955 -8.92 -32.20 -21.74
C SER A 955 -7.71 -33.10 -21.50
N ARG A 956 -7.63 -34.19 -22.26
CA ARG A 956 -6.45 -35.07 -22.38
C ARG A 956 -5.61 -34.75 -23.62
N ARG A 957 -5.76 -33.54 -24.14
CA ARG A 957 -5.00 -33.01 -25.27
C ARG A 957 -4.24 -31.78 -24.83
N VAL A 958 -2.93 -31.81 -25.04
CA VAL A 958 -2.00 -30.72 -24.72
C VAL A 958 -1.38 -30.20 -26.00
N GLY A 959 -1.48 -28.89 -26.22
CA GLY A 959 -0.74 -28.18 -27.25
C GLY A 959 0.61 -27.73 -26.69
N VAL A 960 1.67 -27.88 -27.47
CA VAL A 960 3.01 -27.41 -27.13
C VAL A 960 3.44 -26.42 -28.20
N TYR A 961 3.85 -25.23 -27.78
CA TYR A 961 4.37 -24.18 -28.65
C TYR A 961 5.80 -23.83 -28.24
N LEU A 962 6.72 -23.94 -29.18
CA LEU A 962 8.11 -23.55 -29.04
C LEU A 962 8.36 -22.33 -29.92
N ASP A 963 8.86 -21.25 -29.34
CA ASP A 963 9.53 -20.15 -30.03
C ASP A 963 11.01 -20.23 -29.67
N HIS A 964 11.76 -21.02 -30.44
CA HIS A 964 13.18 -21.26 -30.17
C HIS A 964 14.01 -19.96 -30.20
N PRO A 965 13.84 -19.05 -31.20
CA PRO A 965 14.55 -17.77 -31.24
C PRO A 965 14.24 -16.84 -30.06
N ASP A 966 12.98 -16.76 -29.60
CA ASP A 966 12.60 -15.94 -28.43
C ASP A 966 12.90 -16.63 -27.09
N GLY A 967 13.28 -17.91 -27.13
CA GLY A 967 13.55 -18.68 -25.94
C GLY A 967 12.31 -19.05 -25.14
N ALA A 968 11.14 -19.18 -25.78
CA ALA A 968 9.88 -19.47 -25.11
C ALA A 968 9.39 -20.90 -25.41
N LEU A 969 9.03 -21.66 -24.38
CA LEU A 969 8.36 -22.96 -24.50
C LEU A 969 7.07 -22.96 -23.68
N SER A 970 5.93 -23.07 -24.36
CA SER A 970 4.61 -22.94 -23.77
C SER A 970 3.79 -24.21 -23.90
N PHE A 971 3.03 -24.54 -22.85
CA PHE A 971 2.10 -25.66 -22.83
C PHE A 971 0.66 -25.17 -22.68
N TYR A 972 -0.27 -25.76 -23.42
CA TYR A 972 -1.68 -25.39 -23.46
C TYR A 972 -2.57 -26.62 -23.26
N SER A 973 -3.67 -26.46 -22.53
CA SER A 973 -4.82 -27.36 -22.61
C SER A 973 -5.62 -27.02 -23.85
N VAL A 974 -6.02 -28.03 -24.63
CA VAL A 974 -6.83 -27.85 -25.84
C VAL A 974 -8.26 -28.30 -25.56
N SER A 975 -9.22 -27.38 -25.59
CA SER A 975 -10.65 -27.72 -25.37
C SER A 975 -11.13 -28.76 -26.40
N PRO A 976 -11.77 -29.88 -25.99
CA PRO A 976 -12.25 -30.89 -26.93
C PRO A 976 -13.34 -30.37 -27.88
N ASP A 977 -14.15 -29.42 -27.43
CA ASP A 977 -15.35 -28.98 -28.15
C ASP A 977 -15.13 -27.71 -28.98
N THR A 978 -14.24 -26.82 -28.52
CA THR A 978 -14.05 -25.48 -29.09
C THR A 978 -12.65 -25.26 -29.67
N ASP A 979 -11.73 -26.22 -29.52
CA ASP A 979 -10.29 -26.09 -29.83
C ASP A 979 -9.62 -24.86 -29.17
N THR A 980 -10.26 -24.28 -28.16
CA THR A 980 -9.74 -23.12 -27.43
C THR A 980 -8.52 -23.54 -26.63
N LEU A 981 -7.44 -22.76 -26.77
CA LEU A 981 -6.18 -23.00 -26.08
C LEU A 981 -6.14 -22.27 -24.75
N THR A 982 -6.08 -23.01 -23.64
CA THR A 982 -5.87 -22.45 -22.30
C THR A 982 -4.44 -22.73 -21.86
N ARG A 983 -3.60 -21.71 -21.69
CA ARG A 983 -2.18 -21.93 -21.37
C ARG A 983 -1.98 -22.43 -19.94
N PHE A 984 -1.18 -23.48 -19.78
CA PHE A 984 -0.68 -23.96 -18.49
C PHE A 984 0.51 -23.16 -17.98
N HIS A 985 1.55 -23.01 -18.82
CA HIS A 985 2.82 -22.42 -18.43
C HIS A 985 3.68 -22.05 -19.64
N THR A 986 4.61 -21.12 -19.44
CA THR A 986 5.69 -20.82 -20.39
C THR A 986 7.04 -20.80 -19.67
N PHE A 987 7.98 -21.63 -20.13
CA PHE A 987 9.39 -21.48 -19.80
C PHE A 987 10.01 -20.39 -20.67
N ARG A 988 10.75 -19.46 -20.06
CA ARG A 988 11.61 -18.49 -20.77
C ARG A 988 13.08 -18.83 -20.49
N THR A 989 13.83 -19.19 -21.52
CA THR A 989 15.25 -19.56 -21.44
C THR A 989 15.93 -19.40 -22.79
N THR A 990 17.24 -19.19 -22.82
CA THR A 990 18.00 -19.24 -24.07
C THR A 990 18.23 -20.68 -24.46
N PHE A 991 17.73 -21.09 -25.64
CA PHE A 991 18.02 -22.40 -26.20
C PHE A 991 19.31 -22.35 -27.02
N THR A 992 20.26 -23.24 -26.73
CA THR A 992 21.60 -23.23 -27.32
C THR A 992 21.78 -24.24 -28.45
N GLU A 993 20.90 -25.22 -28.54
CA GLU A 993 20.94 -26.32 -29.50
C GLU A 993 19.54 -26.60 -30.06
N PRO A 994 19.42 -27.33 -31.19
CA PRO A 994 18.14 -27.84 -31.65
C PRO A 994 17.45 -28.71 -30.60
N LEU A 995 16.14 -28.54 -30.48
CA LEU A 995 15.32 -29.28 -29.53
C LEU A 995 14.56 -30.42 -30.21
N TYR A 996 14.16 -31.43 -29.45
CA TYR A 996 13.39 -32.58 -29.91
C TYR A 996 12.18 -32.76 -28.99
N ALA A 997 11.01 -33.03 -29.56
CA ALA A 997 9.82 -33.35 -28.78
C ALA A 997 10.03 -34.69 -28.08
N GLY A 998 9.73 -34.77 -26.79
CA GLY A 998 9.92 -35.95 -25.96
C GLY A 998 8.62 -36.41 -25.34
N LEU A 999 8.35 -37.72 -25.41
CA LEU A 999 7.18 -38.32 -24.79
C LEU A 999 7.62 -39.42 -23.83
N ARG A 1000 7.08 -39.39 -22.61
CA ARG A 1000 7.16 -40.50 -21.67
C ARG A 1000 5.77 -41.11 -21.49
N VAL A 1001 5.69 -42.42 -21.71
CA VAL A 1001 4.44 -43.13 -21.94
C VAL A 1001 4.17 -44.08 -20.79
N TYR A 1002 2.97 -43.99 -20.21
CA TYR A 1002 2.50 -44.91 -19.17
C TYR A 1002 1.44 -45.90 -19.69
N HIS A 1003 0.62 -45.46 -20.65
CA HIS A 1003 -0.37 -46.32 -21.31
C HIS A 1003 -0.27 -46.16 -22.83
N HIS A 1004 -0.83 -45.07 -23.38
CA HIS A 1004 -0.69 -44.74 -24.80
C HIS A 1004 -0.79 -43.23 -25.04
N LEU A 1005 -0.08 -42.77 -26.06
CA LEU A 1005 0.03 -41.38 -26.49
C LEU A 1005 -0.05 -41.31 -28.02
N SER A 1006 -0.65 -40.25 -28.53
CA SER A 1006 -0.75 -39.94 -29.96
C SER A 1006 -0.30 -38.50 -30.21
N VAL A 1007 0.59 -38.30 -31.18
CA VAL A 1007 0.82 -36.97 -31.76
C VAL A 1007 -0.33 -36.69 -32.73
N CYS A 1008 -1.06 -35.60 -32.52
CA CYS A 1008 -2.28 -35.30 -33.27
C CYS A 1008 -1.97 -34.76 -34.68
N GLU A 1009 -2.89 -35.00 -35.61
CA GLU A 1009 -2.92 -34.30 -36.90
C GLU A 1009 -3.59 -32.94 -36.70
N ILE A 1010 -2.88 -31.89 -37.08
CA ILE A 1010 -3.36 -30.51 -37.01
C ILE A 1010 -3.66 -30.09 -38.44
N GLU A 1011 -4.96 -29.98 -38.75
CA GLU A 1011 -5.44 -29.65 -40.10
C GLU A 1011 -5.15 -28.23 -40.53
#